data_AF-A0A6J7FIS0-F1
#
_entry.id   AF-A0A6J7FIS0-F1
#
_cell.length_a   1.000
_cell.length_b   1.000
_cell.length_c   1.000
_cell.angle_alpha   90.00
_cell.angle_beta   90.00
_cell.angle_gamma   90.00
#
_symmetry.space_group_name_H-M   'P 1'
#
loop_
_entity.id
_entity.type
_entity.pdbx_description
1 polymer ?
#
loop_
_entity_poly.entity_id
_entity_poly.type
_entity_poly.pdbx_seq_one_letter_code
_entity_poly.pdbx_strand_id
1 'polypeptide(L)'
;MGMRPPTGMPSLSRRSRILLVLALVVAALLLIGPRLIDIYTNWLWFGEVDFRGVYTTTLLTRLVIFLVVSVVVGLIVFGALVVAYRNRPVFVPVAGPNDPIARYRTTVMSRLRLFGIGIPVVFGFLSGMIAQTNWVTVQLFLHGGDFGQTDPQFGLDVGFYSFDLPFYRFILNWLFVAILVAFFANLVTQYVFGGIRLAGREGALTRAARIQLAVLAGTFVLLKAIAYWFDRYTLLSSSRKEPTFTGASFTDINAVLPAKLILLAIAVICAIAFFAAIFLRDLRIPALATALLVLSSILIGAVWPLVMEQFSVRPNAADKESTYIERNIAATRSAYGLTDDVVSYRDYSGEASLSPSEVASESATMSNIRLLDPNILAPTFTQQRQIRNFYGFPDTLAVDRYPDADGNLRDYVVAAREISPQTLDANQRDWINRHTVFTHGNGFVAAPANSVDEAVADESSGGRGGYPNYQVNWIENNAEGTVRKDGPGDLDQPRIYFGPVIANSDADYSIVGSAGEPREYDTDSKSYSYTGAAGVDVGNFFNRLVFASKYAERNILFSSVIGDESKILFNRDPRDRVQKVAPWLTTDGSTYPAIVDGKLVWIIDGYTTLDNFPYAQRMSLEDATADSIESTTTRALPSREVSYIRNSVKATVDAYDGTVKLYEQDENDPVLKAWEGVFPGTVIPKSEVSPELRDHFRYPEDLFKVQRELLTKYHVNDPREFFTNNAFWEVPTDPTAENTAAKQPPYYVVASDISNEENQASFQLTSALVGYRREVLGAYVSADSDPENYGKITVLRLPTDTSTQGPNQVQNQMTTTTDVSESLGIVRRENTVEFGNLLTLPVGNGGLIYVEPVYASRTNEASAYPQLIRVLVSYEGRVGYAATLPEAIEQVFGAGAGRTVTAPGETDGSTQPGAVPETTPSEGGSTPANPAPSTGGSTTRDAAVTGLNDALSAVRTAQQSGNLAQLGTALENLQTAVDAYNRAGS
;
A
#
# COMPACT_ATOMS: atom_id res chain seq x y z
N MET A 1 34.70 -50.29 -55.86
CA MET A 1 34.48 -49.21 -54.87
C MET A 1 34.09 -49.85 -53.55
N GLY A 2 35.01 -49.93 -52.58
CA GLY A 2 34.74 -50.52 -51.27
C GLY A 2 33.92 -49.59 -50.39
N MET A 3 32.77 -50.07 -49.89
CA MET A 3 31.97 -49.37 -48.90
C MET A 3 32.75 -49.27 -47.57
N ARG A 4 32.95 -48.04 -47.10
CA ARG A 4 33.46 -47.78 -45.74
C ARG A 4 32.40 -48.22 -44.72
N PRO A 5 32.78 -48.89 -43.62
CA PRO A 5 31.85 -49.28 -42.56
C PRO A 5 31.31 -48.03 -41.84
N PRO A 6 30.09 -48.09 -41.28
CA PRO A 6 29.52 -46.98 -40.52
C PRO A 6 30.38 -46.72 -39.28
N THR A 7 30.79 -45.46 -39.10
CA THR A 7 31.43 -44.98 -37.88
C THR A 7 30.48 -45.19 -36.70
N GLY A 8 30.81 -46.15 -35.83
CA GLY A 8 30.11 -46.33 -34.56
C GLY A 8 30.13 -45.04 -33.76
N MET A 9 28.99 -44.66 -33.17
CA MET A 9 28.93 -43.52 -32.25
C MET A 9 30.05 -43.66 -31.20
N PRO A 10 30.82 -42.60 -30.93
CA PRO A 10 31.95 -42.68 -30.00
C PRO A 10 31.46 -43.18 -28.64
N SER A 11 31.92 -44.36 -28.22
CA SER A 11 31.67 -44.87 -26.89
C SER A 11 32.44 -44.01 -25.90
N LEU A 12 31.73 -43.22 -25.08
CA LEU A 12 32.33 -42.45 -23.99
C LEU A 12 33.19 -43.38 -23.12
N SER A 13 34.47 -43.00 -22.91
CA SER A 13 35.38 -43.71 -22.02
C SER A 13 34.82 -43.77 -20.59
N ARG A 14 35.24 -44.74 -19.78
CA ARG A 14 34.79 -44.87 -18.38
C ARG A 14 35.03 -43.57 -17.59
N ARG A 15 36.13 -42.86 -17.88
CA ARG A 15 36.47 -41.56 -17.27
C ARG A 15 35.53 -40.44 -17.73
N SER A 16 35.20 -40.34 -19.02
CA SER A 16 34.28 -39.30 -19.50
C SER A 16 32.84 -39.55 -19.04
N ARG A 17 32.43 -40.82 -18.88
CA ARG A 17 31.13 -41.16 -18.27
C ARG A 17 31.07 -40.78 -16.79
N ILE A 18 32.14 -41.02 -16.02
CA ILE A 18 32.23 -40.60 -14.60
C ILE A 18 32.20 -39.06 -14.50
N LEU A 19 32.97 -38.35 -15.33
CA LEU A 19 32.96 -36.89 -15.34
C LEU A 19 31.60 -36.32 -15.75
N LEU A 20 30.90 -36.93 -16.72
CA LEU A 20 29.54 -36.54 -17.09
C LEU A 20 28.53 -36.79 -15.96
N VAL A 21 28.63 -37.93 -15.27
CA VAL A 21 27.77 -38.21 -14.11
C VAL A 21 28.07 -37.23 -12.98
N LEU A 22 29.34 -36.94 -12.69
CA LEU A 22 29.75 -35.96 -11.69
C LEU A 22 29.25 -34.56 -12.04
N ALA A 23 29.43 -34.12 -13.30
CA ALA A 23 28.92 -32.86 -13.79
C ALA A 23 27.39 -32.78 -13.69
N LEU A 24 26.67 -33.87 -13.97
CA LEU A 24 25.22 -33.95 -13.86
C LEU A 24 24.75 -33.93 -12.41
N VAL A 25 25.47 -34.58 -11.49
CA VAL A 25 25.21 -34.52 -10.05
C VAL A 25 25.47 -33.12 -9.51
N VAL A 26 26.57 -32.47 -9.90
CA VAL A 26 26.87 -31.09 -9.52
C VAL A 26 25.81 -30.15 -10.09
N ALA A 27 25.42 -30.30 -11.36
CA ALA A 27 24.34 -29.52 -11.94
C ALA A 27 23.01 -29.74 -11.20
N ALA A 28 22.67 -30.99 -10.85
CA ALA A 28 21.48 -31.29 -10.06
C ALA A 28 21.53 -30.67 -8.66
N LEU A 29 22.68 -30.72 -7.98
CA LEU A 29 22.88 -30.09 -6.67
C LEU A 29 22.82 -28.57 -6.75
N LEU A 30 23.36 -27.95 -7.80
CA LEU A 30 23.26 -26.50 -8.00
C LEU A 30 21.83 -26.06 -8.33
N LEU A 31 21.04 -26.90 -9.00
CA LEU A 31 19.65 -26.60 -9.33
C LEU A 31 18.67 -26.88 -8.18
N ILE A 32 18.90 -27.95 -7.40
CA ILE A 32 17.97 -28.43 -6.37
C ILE A 32 18.41 -28.02 -4.96
N GLY A 33 19.72 -27.98 -4.71
CA GLY A 33 20.32 -27.69 -3.41
C GLY A 33 19.83 -26.38 -2.78
N PRO A 34 19.87 -25.23 -3.49
CA PRO A 34 19.35 -23.97 -2.97
C PRO A 34 17.87 -24.09 -2.53
N ARG A 35 17.03 -24.78 -3.31
CA ARG A 35 15.62 -24.98 -2.95
C ARG A 35 15.44 -25.84 -1.71
N LEU A 36 16.28 -26.84 -1.49
CA LEU A 36 16.24 -27.65 -0.26
C LEU A 36 16.66 -26.83 0.97
N ILE A 37 17.67 -25.97 0.81
CA ILE A 37 18.11 -25.03 1.85
C ILE A 37 16.96 -24.05 2.17
N ASP A 38 16.30 -23.50 1.16
CA ASP A 38 15.16 -22.61 1.35
C ASP A 38 13.99 -23.30 2.04
N ILE A 39 13.63 -24.53 1.61
CA ILE A 39 12.57 -25.31 2.27
C ILE A 39 12.87 -25.52 3.75
N TYR A 40 14.10 -25.91 4.08
CA TYR A 40 14.47 -26.18 5.47
C TYR A 40 14.57 -24.90 6.31
N THR A 41 15.18 -23.82 5.79
CA THR A 41 15.26 -22.55 6.53
C THR A 41 13.90 -21.90 6.71
N ASN A 42 13.01 -21.99 5.71
CA ASN A 42 11.62 -21.55 5.87
C ASN A 42 10.88 -22.42 6.88
N TRP A 43 11.06 -23.75 6.86
CA TRP A 43 10.45 -24.63 7.86
C TRP A 43 10.83 -24.28 9.31
N LEU A 44 12.10 -23.92 9.53
CA LEU A 44 12.59 -23.46 10.82
C LEU A 44 11.93 -22.12 11.19
N TRP A 45 11.98 -21.13 10.28
CA TRP A 45 11.41 -19.80 10.50
C TRP A 45 9.90 -19.83 10.79
N PHE A 46 9.11 -20.51 9.96
CA PHE A 46 7.66 -20.63 10.19
C PHE A 46 7.31 -21.33 11.51
N GLY A 47 8.21 -22.15 12.05
CA GLY A 47 8.02 -22.72 13.39
C GLY A 47 8.46 -21.82 14.54
N GLU A 48 9.28 -20.81 14.26
CA GLU A 48 9.68 -19.81 15.25
C GLU A 48 8.62 -18.72 15.40
N VAL A 49 7.94 -18.33 14.30
CA VAL A 49 6.77 -17.42 14.36
C VAL A 49 5.44 -18.12 14.69
N ASP A 50 5.42 -19.43 14.96
CA ASP A 50 4.20 -20.24 15.18
C ASP A 50 3.21 -20.36 14.00
N PHE A 51 3.59 -19.97 12.77
CA PHE A 51 2.78 -20.12 11.54
C PHE A 51 3.12 -21.35 10.68
N ARG A 52 3.68 -22.42 11.27
CA ARG A 52 4.05 -23.65 10.54
C ARG A 52 2.86 -24.31 9.84
N GLY A 53 1.65 -24.11 10.35
CA GLY A 53 0.39 -24.52 9.69
C GLY A 53 0.18 -23.90 8.31
N VAL A 54 0.52 -22.62 8.11
CA VAL A 54 0.37 -21.93 6.83
C VAL A 54 1.32 -22.52 5.78
N TYR A 55 2.59 -22.70 6.17
CA TYR A 55 3.61 -23.25 5.28
C TYR A 55 3.30 -24.69 4.87
N THR A 56 2.94 -25.54 5.84
CA THR A 56 2.61 -26.95 5.60
C THR A 56 1.37 -27.09 4.73
N THR A 57 0.30 -26.35 5.01
CA THR A 57 -0.94 -26.37 4.24
C THR A 57 -0.71 -25.91 2.81
N THR A 58 0.03 -24.81 2.62
CA THR A 58 0.38 -24.31 1.28
C THR A 58 1.22 -25.34 0.50
N LEU A 59 2.26 -25.89 1.12
CA LEU A 59 3.15 -26.86 0.47
C LEU A 59 2.41 -28.16 0.12
N LEU A 60 1.60 -28.68 1.04
CA LEU A 60 0.83 -29.90 0.84
C LEU A 60 -0.20 -29.72 -0.27
N THR A 61 -0.90 -28.59 -0.30
CA THR A 61 -1.88 -28.27 -1.35
C THR A 61 -1.20 -28.21 -2.72
N ARG A 62 -0.09 -27.49 -2.82
CA ARG A 62 0.71 -27.40 -4.05
C ARG A 62 1.17 -28.79 -4.51
N LEU A 63 1.66 -29.62 -3.59
CA LEU A 63 2.08 -30.99 -3.87
C LEU A 63 0.92 -31.88 -4.34
N VAL A 64 -0.24 -31.80 -3.68
CA VAL A 64 -1.44 -32.57 -4.05
C VAL A 64 -1.92 -32.16 -5.45
N ILE A 65 -2.02 -30.87 -5.75
CA ILE A 65 -2.40 -30.38 -7.08
C ILE A 65 -1.39 -30.84 -8.13
N PHE A 66 -0.09 -30.71 -7.83
CA PHE A 66 0.99 -31.20 -8.69
C PHE A 66 0.80 -32.69 -9.01
N LEU A 67 0.58 -33.53 -8.01
CA LEU A 67 0.41 -34.98 -8.18
C LEU A 67 -0.87 -35.30 -8.94
N VAL A 68 -2.01 -34.74 -8.55
CA VAL A 68 -3.31 -35.00 -9.17
C VAL A 68 -3.30 -34.61 -10.64
N VAL A 69 -2.87 -33.39 -10.97
CA VAL A 69 -2.85 -32.94 -12.37
C VAL A 69 -1.81 -33.72 -13.17
N SER A 70 -0.63 -34.01 -12.61
CA SER A 70 0.38 -34.83 -13.30
C SER A 70 -0.14 -36.22 -13.65
N VAL A 71 -0.83 -36.87 -12.71
CA VAL A 71 -1.42 -38.19 -12.90
C VAL A 71 -2.57 -38.13 -13.90
N VAL A 72 -3.50 -37.19 -13.77
CA VAL A 72 -4.64 -37.08 -14.68
C VAL A 72 -4.19 -36.83 -16.12
N VAL A 73 -3.33 -35.82 -16.35
CA VAL A 73 -2.80 -35.52 -17.69
C VAL A 73 -1.97 -36.68 -18.22
N GLY A 74 -1.07 -37.23 -17.38
CA GLY A 74 -0.23 -38.36 -17.73
C GLY A 74 -1.04 -39.59 -18.13
N LEU A 75 -2.10 -39.94 -17.39
CA LEU A 75 -2.97 -41.08 -17.70
C LEU A 75 -3.75 -40.87 -19.00
N ILE A 76 -4.25 -39.66 -19.27
CA ILE A 76 -4.96 -39.34 -20.52
C ILE A 76 -4.01 -39.50 -21.72
N VAL A 77 -2.80 -38.91 -21.65
CA VAL A 77 -1.79 -39.00 -22.72
C VAL A 77 -1.28 -40.44 -22.89
N PHE A 78 -1.03 -41.14 -21.79
CA PHE A 78 -0.64 -42.55 -21.80
C PHE A 78 -1.71 -43.42 -22.44
N GLY A 79 -2.98 -43.26 -22.04
CA GLY A 79 -4.11 -43.96 -22.63
C GLY A 79 -4.20 -43.74 -24.13
N ALA A 80 -4.06 -42.48 -24.59
CA ALA A 80 -4.07 -42.13 -26.01
C ALA A 80 -2.91 -42.80 -26.78
N LEU A 81 -1.70 -42.84 -26.22
CA LEU A 81 -0.53 -43.49 -26.82
C LEU A 81 -0.64 -45.01 -26.85
N VAL A 82 -1.08 -45.64 -25.76
CA VAL A 82 -1.25 -47.10 -25.67
C VAL A 82 -2.28 -47.57 -26.68
N VAL A 83 -3.42 -46.88 -26.76
CA VAL A 83 -4.48 -47.20 -27.72
C VAL A 83 -4.01 -46.97 -29.16
N ALA A 84 -3.22 -45.92 -29.44
CA ALA A 84 -2.58 -45.73 -30.74
C ALA A 84 -1.64 -46.87 -31.13
N TYR A 85 -0.76 -47.25 -30.21
CA TYR A 85 0.25 -48.26 -30.45
C TYR A 85 -0.35 -49.67 -30.59
N ARG A 86 -1.35 -50.00 -29.78
CA ARG A 86 -2.02 -51.31 -29.82
C ARG A 86 -2.76 -51.53 -31.15
N ASN A 87 -3.32 -50.46 -31.72
CA ASN A 87 -4.09 -50.53 -32.96
C ASN A 87 -3.27 -50.17 -34.20
N ARG A 88 -1.93 -50.29 -34.12
CA ARG A 88 -1.04 -50.04 -35.26
C ARG A 88 -1.22 -51.10 -36.36
N PRO A 89 -1.05 -50.76 -37.64
CA PRO A 89 -1.05 -51.75 -38.72
C PRO A 89 0.08 -52.76 -38.56
N VAL A 90 -0.22 -54.06 -38.68
CA VAL A 90 0.75 -55.16 -38.52
C VAL A 90 1.72 -55.26 -39.71
N PHE A 91 1.32 -54.79 -40.90
CA PHE A 91 2.13 -54.80 -42.12
C PHE A 91 2.57 -53.39 -42.53
N VAL A 92 3.87 -53.10 -42.39
CA VAL A 92 4.52 -51.93 -42.98
C VAL A 92 5.25 -52.42 -44.24
N PRO A 93 4.82 -52.05 -45.46
CA PRO A 93 5.54 -52.42 -46.67
C PRO A 93 6.97 -51.87 -46.62
N VAL A 94 7.92 -52.69 -47.10
CA VAL A 94 9.37 -52.50 -47.01
C VAL A 94 9.78 -51.07 -47.41
N ALA A 95 10.62 -50.47 -46.57
CA ALA A 95 11.21 -49.14 -46.74
C ALA A 95 11.73 -48.95 -48.17
N GLY A 96 11.12 -48.01 -48.90
CA GLY A 96 11.77 -47.45 -50.09
C GLY A 96 13.03 -46.67 -49.68
N PRO A 97 14.04 -46.52 -50.56
CA PRO A 97 15.30 -45.83 -50.25
C PRO A 97 15.17 -44.38 -49.73
N ASN A 98 14.00 -43.76 -49.88
CA ASN A 98 13.72 -42.35 -49.54
C ASN A 98 12.68 -42.16 -48.42
N ASP A 99 12.46 -43.10 -47.49
CA ASP A 99 11.55 -42.88 -46.34
C ASP A 99 12.20 -41.99 -45.25
N PRO A 100 11.79 -40.71 -45.08
CA PRO A 100 12.38 -39.80 -44.10
C PRO A 100 12.08 -40.20 -42.64
N ILE A 101 11.11 -41.08 -42.40
CA ILE A 101 10.62 -41.43 -41.06
C ILE A 101 11.23 -42.75 -40.56
N ALA A 102 11.83 -43.55 -41.45
CA ALA A 102 12.38 -44.87 -41.12
C ALA A 102 13.39 -44.84 -39.97
N ARG A 103 14.24 -43.80 -39.90
CA ARG A 103 15.20 -43.60 -38.79
C ARG A 103 14.51 -43.31 -37.45
N TYR A 104 13.48 -42.47 -37.44
CA TYR A 104 12.73 -42.15 -36.22
C TYR A 104 11.93 -43.37 -35.73
N ARG A 105 11.34 -44.14 -36.65
CA ARG A 105 10.60 -45.37 -36.34
C ARG A 105 11.47 -46.43 -35.66
N THR A 106 12.68 -46.68 -36.17
CA THR A 106 13.60 -47.67 -35.58
C THR A 106 14.08 -47.23 -34.19
N THR A 107 14.35 -45.94 -33.98
CA THR A 107 14.68 -45.40 -32.66
C THR A 107 13.54 -45.58 -31.66
N VAL A 108 12.30 -45.22 -32.03
CA VAL A 108 11.13 -45.36 -31.15
C VAL A 108 10.84 -46.83 -30.83
N MET A 109 10.90 -47.73 -31.84
CA MET A 109 10.71 -49.16 -31.62
C MET A 109 11.79 -49.78 -30.72
N SER A 110 13.05 -49.36 -30.86
CA SER A 110 14.16 -49.86 -30.02
C SER A 110 14.03 -49.48 -28.55
N ARG A 111 13.25 -48.42 -28.23
CA ARG A 111 13.07 -47.89 -26.87
C ARG A 111 11.61 -47.62 -26.55
N LEU A 112 10.73 -48.55 -26.91
CA LEU A 112 9.29 -48.33 -26.85
C LEU A 112 8.77 -47.98 -25.46
N ARG A 113 9.31 -48.62 -24.40
CA ARG A 113 8.97 -48.30 -23.01
C ARG A 113 9.39 -46.89 -22.61
N LEU A 114 10.54 -46.42 -23.11
CA LEU A 114 11.06 -45.08 -22.83
C LEU A 114 10.14 -44.01 -23.41
N PHE A 115 9.72 -44.14 -24.67
CA PHE A 115 8.84 -43.15 -25.30
C PHE A 115 7.38 -43.29 -24.84
N GLY A 116 6.88 -44.52 -24.69
CA GLY A 116 5.49 -44.78 -24.28
C GLY A 116 5.17 -44.35 -22.85
N ILE A 117 6.14 -44.41 -21.93
CA ILE A 117 5.97 -43.95 -20.55
C ILE A 117 6.59 -42.55 -20.36
N GLY A 118 7.75 -42.30 -20.98
CA GLY A 118 8.46 -41.03 -20.80
C GLY A 118 7.70 -39.82 -21.32
N ILE A 119 7.02 -39.90 -22.46
CA ILE A 119 6.22 -38.78 -22.99
C ILE A 119 5.09 -38.41 -22.01
N PRO A 120 4.21 -39.35 -21.60
CA PRO A 120 3.18 -39.06 -20.59
C PRO A 120 3.73 -38.54 -19.26
N VAL A 121 4.83 -39.12 -18.75
CA VAL A 121 5.45 -38.69 -17.50
C VAL A 121 5.97 -37.26 -17.63
N VAL A 122 6.63 -36.92 -18.73
CA VAL A 122 7.15 -35.55 -18.96
C VAL A 122 6.01 -34.55 -19.06
N PHE A 123 5.00 -34.79 -19.91
CA PHE A 123 3.88 -33.86 -20.05
C PHE A 123 3.01 -33.78 -18.80
N GLY A 124 2.80 -34.89 -18.10
CA GLY A 124 2.14 -34.91 -16.79
C GLY A 124 2.91 -34.06 -15.78
N PHE A 125 4.20 -34.34 -15.59
CA PHE A 125 5.07 -33.62 -14.66
C PHE A 125 5.11 -32.11 -14.93
N LEU A 126 5.28 -31.70 -16.20
CA LEU A 126 5.25 -30.28 -16.58
C LEU A 126 3.89 -29.64 -16.31
N SER A 127 2.80 -30.37 -16.58
CA SER A 127 1.44 -29.90 -16.30
C SER A 127 1.21 -29.70 -14.81
N GLY A 128 1.58 -30.67 -13.97
CA GLY A 128 1.46 -30.54 -12.52
C GLY A 128 2.33 -29.41 -11.96
N MET A 129 3.54 -29.20 -12.50
CA MET A 129 4.45 -28.15 -12.04
C MET A 129 3.88 -26.74 -12.27
N ILE A 130 3.16 -26.55 -13.37
CA ILE A 130 2.45 -25.30 -13.66
C ILE A 130 1.15 -25.25 -12.84
N ALA A 131 0.40 -26.35 -12.73
CA ALA A 131 -0.89 -26.38 -12.06
C ALA A 131 -0.83 -25.98 -10.59
N GLN A 132 0.21 -26.39 -9.87
CA GLN A 132 0.36 -26.11 -8.44
C GLN A 132 0.41 -24.61 -8.09
N THR A 133 0.66 -23.71 -9.05
CA THR A 133 0.63 -22.27 -8.77
C THR A 133 -0.78 -21.77 -8.45
N ASN A 134 -1.83 -22.47 -8.89
CA ASN A 134 -3.25 -22.14 -8.67
C ASN A 134 -3.80 -22.73 -7.36
N TRP A 135 -2.96 -22.89 -6.34
CA TRP A 135 -3.36 -23.44 -5.06
C TRP A 135 -4.44 -22.59 -4.37
N VAL A 136 -4.38 -21.26 -4.53
CA VAL A 136 -5.39 -20.30 -4.05
C VAL A 136 -6.77 -20.63 -4.60
N THR A 137 -6.89 -20.85 -5.91
CA THR A 137 -8.16 -21.20 -6.56
C THR A 137 -8.78 -22.48 -6.02
N VAL A 138 -7.95 -23.49 -5.72
CA VAL A 138 -8.44 -24.75 -5.16
C VAL A 138 -8.86 -24.59 -3.70
N GLN A 139 -8.08 -23.85 -2.90
CA GLN A 139 -8.41 -23.65 -1.49
C GLN A 139 -9.66 -22.79 -1.30
N LEU A 140 -9.78 -21.70 -2.06
CA LEU A 140 -10.97 -20.85 -2.04
C LEU A 140 -12.21 -21.59 -2.54
N PHE A 141 -12.10 -22.56 -3.45
CA PHE A 141 -13.24 -23.41 -3.81
C PHE A 141 -13.66 -24.36 -2.68
N LEU A 142 -12.70 -24.92 -1.94
CA LEU A 142 -12.98 -25.89 -0.87
C LEU A 142 -13.51 -25.23 0.41
N HIS A 143 -13.09 -24.01 0.69
CA HIS A 143 -13.40 -23.27 1.92
C HIS A 143 -14.21 -21.99 1.68
N GLY A 144 -14.52 -21.66 0.43
CA GLY A 144 -15.35 -20.53 0.07
C GLY A 144 -16.79 -20.69 0.55
N GLY A 145 -17.45 -19.55 0.76
CA GLY A 145 -18.83 -19.47 1.20
C GLY A 145 -19.63 -18.46 0.40
N ASP A 146 -20.86 -18.23 0.84
CA ASP A 146 -21.76 -17.25 0.24
C ASP A 146 -21.41 -15.84 0.74
N PHE A 147 -21.52 -14.85 -0.14
CA PHE A 147 -21.44 -13.43 0.19
C PHE A 147 -22.75 -12.91 0.78
N GLY A 148 -23.86 -13.63 0.58
CA GLY A 148 -25.20 -13.15 0.92
C GLY A 148 -25.72 -12.07 -0.05
N GLN A 149 -25.02 -11.88 -1.18
CA GLN A 149 -25.40 -10.95 -2.23
C GLN A 149 -25.44 -11.70 -3.56
N THR A 150 -26.56 -11.56 -4.26
CA THR A 150 -26.79 -12.23 -5.55
C THR A 150 -26.64 -11.27 -6.73
N ASP A 151 -26.12 -11.79 -7.84
CA ASP A 151 -26.01 -11.04 -9.07
C ASP A 151 -27.40 -10.75 -9.69
N PRO A 152 -27.61 -9.54 -10.25
CA PRO A 152 -28.92 -9.14 -10.79
C PRO A 152 -29.26 -9.78 -12.15
N GLN A 153 -28.36 -10.56 -12.76
CA GLN A 153 -28.54 -11.12 -14.10
C GLN A 153 -28.90 -12.61 -14.10
N PHE A 154 -28.25 -13.41 -13.26
CA PHE A 154 -28.43 -14.85 -13.15
C PHE A 154 -28.97 -15.29 -11.78
N GLY A 155 -29.01 -14.40 -10.78
CA GLY A 155 -29.53 -14.68 -9.44
C GLY A 155 -28.66 -15.64 -8.63
N LEU A 156 -27.36 -15.70 -8.93
CA LEU A 156 -26.37 -16.51 -8.24
C LEU A 156 -25.60 -15.65 -7.23
N ASP A 157 -25.21 -16.23 -6.12
CA ASP A 157 -24.38 -15.54 -5.12
C ASP A 157 -23.02 -15.14 -5.72
N VAL A 158 -22.48 -14.00 -5.28
CA VAL A 158 -21.14 -13.53 -5.69
C VAL A 158 -20.05 -14.60 -5.45
N GLY A 159 -20.18 -15.41 -4.39
CA GLY A 159 -19.29 -16.53 -4.07
C GLY A 159 -19.15 -17.53 -5.22
N PHE A 160 -20.19 -17.76 -6.02
CA PHE A 160 -20.07 -18.59 -7.22
C PHE A 160 -19.07 -18.01 -8.23
N TYR A 161 -19.06 -16.69 -8.42
CA TYR A 161 -18.18 -16.00 -9.37
C TYR A 161 -16.74 -15.90 -8.85
N SER A 162 -16.58 -15.70 -7.55
CA SER A 162 -15.30 -15.48 -6.90
C SER A 162 -14.58 -16.78 -6.51
N PHE A 163 -15.31 -17.84 -6.12
CA PHE A 163 -14.75 -19.08 -5.60
C PHE A 163 -14.96 -20.29 -6.55
N ASP A 164 -16.19 -20.56 -6.99
CA ASP A 164 -16.51 -21.78 -7.75
C ASP A 164 -16.10 -21.73 -9.22
N LEU A 165 -16.48 -20.64 -9.90
CA LEU A 165 -16.28 -20.48 -11.33
C LEU A 165 -14.79 -20.52 -11.74
N PRO A 166 -13.85 -19.89 -11.00
CA PRO A 166 -12.43 -20.04 -11.26
C PRO A 166 -11.95 -21.51 -11.18
N PHE A 167 -12.46 -22.30 -10.22
CA PHE A 167 -12.09 -23.70 -10.08
C PHE A 167 -12.63 -24.57 -11.23
N TYR A 168 -13.89 -24.39 -11.64
CA TYR A 168 -14.43 -25.11 -12.80
C TYR A 168 -13.66 -24.79 -14.08
N ARG A 169 -13.25 -23.53 -14.25
CA ARG A 169 -12.40 -23.12 -15.37
C ARG A 169 -11.00 -23.71 -15.29
N PHE A 170 -10.41 -23.76 -14.10
CA PHE A 170 -9.12 -24.43 -13.87
C PHE A 170 -9.16 -25.90 -14.31
N ILE A 171 -10.21 -26.66 -13.95
CA ILE A 171 -10.39 -28.04 -14.40
C ILE A 171 -10.49 -28.12 -15.93
N LEU A 172 -11.35 -27.29 -16.53
CA LEU A 172 -11.56 -27.29 -17.99
C LEU A 172 -10.27 -26.97 -18.75
N ASN A 173 -9.47 -26.00 -18.27
CA ASN A 173 -8.20 -25.65 -18.88
C ASN A 173 -7.23 -26.84 -18.91
N TRP A 174 -7.11 -27.58 -17.81
CA TRP A 174 -6.25 -28.78 -17.77
C TRP A 174 -6.79 -29.93 -18.60
N LEU A 175 -8.11 -30.10 -18.71
CA LEU A 175 -8.71 -31.07 -19.63
C LEU A 175 -8.42 -30.72 -21.09
N PHE A 176 -8.47 -29.43 -21.47
CA PHE A 176 -8.06 -28.99 -22.81
C PHE A 176 -6.60 -29.31 -23.09
N VAL A 177 -5.69 -28.99 -22.17
CA VAL A 177 -4.26 -29.31 -22.30
C VAL A 177 -4.07 -30.82 -22.46
N ALA A 178 -4.70 -31.63 -21.60
CA ALA A 178 -4.58 -33.08 -21.65
C ALA A 178 -5.05 -33.66 -22.99
N ILE A 179 -6.21 -33.24 -23.48
CA ILE A 179 -6.78 -33.72 -24.74
C ILE A 179 -5.98 -33.22 -25.95
N LEU A 180 -5.49 -31.98 -25.93
CA LEU A 180 -4.67 -31.43 -26.99
C LEU A 180 -3.33 -32.16 -27.11
N VAL A 181 -2.64 -32.36 -26.00
CA VAL A 181 -1.38 -33.13 -25.96
C VAL A 181 -1.63 -34.58 -26.38
N ALA A 182 -2.71 -35.20 -25.88
CA ALA A 182 -3.10 -36.54 -26.29
C ALA A 182 -3.40 -36.63 -27.79
N PHE A 183 -4.05 -35.63 -28.38
CA PHE A 183 -4.32 -35.55 -29.81
C PHE A 183 -3.03 -35.53 -30.63
N PHE A 184 -2.09 -34.65 -30.30
CA PHE A 184 -0.80 -34.58 -31.00
C PHE A 184 0.07 -35.82 -30.78
N ALA A 185 0.11 -36.34 -29.55
CA ALA A 185 0.82 -37.58 -29.23
C ALA A 185 0.26 -38.77 -30.03
N ASN A 186 -1.08 -38.86 -30.14
CA ASN A 186 -1.76 -39.85 -30.96
C ASN A 186 -1.46 -39.65 -32.46
N LEU A 187 -1.55 -38.41 -32.96
CA LEU A 187 -1.26 -38.05 -34.35
C LEU A 187 0.16 -38.44 -34.76
N VAL A 188 1.17 -38.06 -33.96
CA VAL A 188 2.58 -38.39 -34.19
C VAL A 188 2.78 -39.91 -34.15
N THR A 189 2.16 -40.61 -33.20
CA THR A 189 2.26 -42.07 -33.11
C THR A 189 1.68 -42.74 -34.35
N GLN A 190 0.49 -42.31 -34.79
CA GLN A 190 -0.14 -42.82 -36.00
C GLN A 190 0.66 -42.49 -37.27
N TYR A 191 1.34 -41.35 -37.32
CA TYR A 191 2.24 -41.01 -38.42
C TYR A 191 3.50 -41.90 -38.44
N VAL A 192 4.17 -42.03 -37.29
CA VAL A 192 5.41 -42.83 -37.15
C VAL A 192 5.15 -44.30 -37.48
N PHE A 193 4.05 -44.89 -37.01
CA PHE A 193 3.72 -46.30 -37.24
C PHE A 193 2.88 -46.56 -38.52
N GLY A 194 2.72 -45.55 -39.39
CA GLY A 194 2.14 -45.71 -40.73
C GLY A 194 0.60 -45.81 -40.77
N GLY A 195 -0.08 -45.40 -39.70
CA GLY A 195 -1.52 -45.20 -39.61
C GLY A 195 -2.04 -43.98 -40.38
N ILE A 196 -1.15 -43.01 -40.68
CA ILE A 196 -1.38 -41.84 -41.56
C ILE A 196 -0.27 -41.84 -42.63
N ARG A 197 -0.64 -41.73 -43.91
CA ARG A 197 0.31 -41.68 -45.03
C ARG A 197 0.11 -40.40 -45.83
N LEU A 198 1.17 -39.60 -45.97
CA LEU A 198 1.19 -38.35 -46.73
C LEU A 198 1.60 -38.54 -48.21
N ALA A 199 2.14 -39.71 -48.58
CA ALA A 199 2.61 -40.02 -49.94
C ALA A 199 1.84 -41.23 -50.54
N GLY A 200 1.17 -41.00 -51.67
CA GLY A 200 0.33 -41.97 -52.40
C GLY A 200 -0.85 -41.28 -53.10
N ARG A 201 -1.40 -41.89 -54.16
CA ARG A 201 -2.47 -41.30 -55.01
C ARG A 201 -3.83 -41.14 -54.29
N GLU A 202 -3.98 -41.75 -53.11
CA GLU A 202 -5.06 -41.52 -52.16
C GLU A 202 -4.46 -41.53 -50.74
N GLY A 203 -4.45 -40.40 -50.04
CA GLY A 203 -3.97 -40.33 -48.65
C GLY A 203 -4.79 -41.25 -47.75
N ALA A 204 -4.21 -42.37 -47.30
CA ALA A 204 -4.95 -43.39 -46.56
C ALA A 204 -4.80 -43.22 -45.04
N LEU A 205 -5.89 -42.82 -44.35
CA LEU A 205 -6.04 -42.94 -42.90
C LEU A 205 -6.61 -44.32 -42.53
N THR A 206 -5.90 -45.07 -41.68
CA THR A 206 -6.41 -46.35 -41.17
C THR A 206 -7.67 -46.15 -40.34
N ARG A 207 -8.52 -47.19 -40.25
CA ARG A 207 -9.75 -47.14 -39.44
C ARG A 207 -9.44 -46.79 -37.97
N ALA A 208 -8.40 -47.38 -37.40
CA ALA A 208 -7.98 -47.10 -36.03
C ALA A 208 -7.53 -45.65 -35.82
N ALA A 209 -6.65 -45.13 -36.68
CA ALA A 209 -6.17 -43.74 -36.59
C ALA A 209 -7.33 -42.74 -36.69
N ARG A 210 -8.27 -42.98 -37.61
CA ARG A 210 -9.45 -42.13 -37.79
C ARG A 210 -10.34 -42.09 -36.56
N ILE A 211 -10.65 -43.26 -35.98
CA ILE A 211 -11.51 -43.34 -34.79
C ILE A 211 -10.87 -42.61 -33.61
N GLN A 212 -9.57 -42.82 -33.37
CA GLN A 212 -8.88 -42.20 -32.23
C GLN A 212 -8.77 -40.68 -32.35
N LEU A 213 -8.38 -40.19 -33.53
CA LEU A 213 -8.30 -38.75 -33.78
C LEU A 213 -9.69 -38.10 -33.75
N ALA A 214 -10.73 -38.78 -34.26
CA ALA A 214 -12.11 -38.30 -34.20
C ALA A 214 -12.66 -38.27 -32.77
N VAL A 215 -12.34 -39.26 -31.93
CA VAL A 215 -12.72 -39.26 -30.50
C VAL A 215 -12.03 -38.10 -29.77
N LEU A 216 -10.72 -37.92 -29.94
CA LEU A 216 -9.98 -36.85 -29.26
C LEU A 216 -10.44 -35.46 -29.72
N ALA A 217 -10.64 -35.26 -31.03
CA ALA A 217 -11.16 -34.01 -31.57
C ALA A 217 -12.63 -33.78 -31.16
N GLY A 218 -13.47 -34.81 -31.18
CA GLY A 218 -14.86 -34.73 -30.71
C GLY A 218 -14.96 -34.37 -29.23
N THR A 219 -14.11 -34.97 -28.38
CA THR A 219 -14.00 -34.61 -26.95
C THR A 219 -13.51 -33.17 -26.77
N PHE A 220 -12.53 -32.72 -27.56
CA PHE A 220 -12.09 -31.31 -27.52
C PHE A 220 -13.23 -30.35 -27.84
N VAL A 221 -14.01 -30.63 -28.90
CA VAL A 221 -15.18 -29.82 -29.27
C VAL A 221 -16.27 -29.87 -28.19
N LEU A 222 -16.48 -31.03 -27.57
CA LEU A 222 -17.43 -31.19 -26.45
C LEU A 222 -17.00 -30.37 -25.21
N LEU A 223 -15.71 -30.41 -24.85
CA LEU A 223 -15.17 -29.55 -23.81
C LEU A 223 -15.38 -28.07 -24.14
N LYS A 224 -15.31 -27.69 -25.42
CA LYS A 224 -15.60 -26.31 -25.83
C LYS A 224 -17.09 -25.95 -25.74
N ALA A 225 -17.99 -26.90 -25.96
CA ALA A 225 -19.41 -26.69 -25.65
C ALA A 225 -19.63 -26.41 -24.15
N ILE A 226 -18.98 -27.18 -23.27
CA ILE A 226 -19.04 -26.96 -21.81
C ILE A 226 -18.41 -25.62 -21.44
N ALA A 227 -17.28 -25.25 -22.04
CA ALA A 227 -16.67 -23.95 -21.81
C ALA A 227 -17.59 -22.80 -22.25
N TYR A 228 -18.32 -22.91 -23.37
CA TYR A 228 -19.31 -21.88 -23.75
C TYR A 228 -20.42 -21.70 -22.72
N TRP A 229 -20.82 -22.78 -22.03
CA TRP A 229 -21.77 -22.69 -20.93
C TRP A 229 -21.22 -21.84 -19.78
N PHE A 230 -19.99 -22.08 -19.35
CA PHE A 230 -19.37 -21.29 -18.27
C PHE A 230 -18.97 -19.89 -18.72
N ASP A 231 -18.62 -19.69 -20.00
CA ASP A 231 -18.23 -18.40 -20.56
C ASP A 231 -19.34 -17.35 -20.43
N ARG A 232 -20.60 -17.76 -20.24
CA ARG A 232 -21.71 -16.82 -20.03
C ARG A 232 -21.61 -16.06 -18.70
N TYR A 233 -21.11 -16.70 -17.66
CA TYR A 233 -21.04 -16.12 -16.32
C TYR A 233 -19.92 -15.08 -16.24
N THR A 234 -18.83 -15.27 -16.98
CA THR A 234 -17.74 -14.30 -17.04
C THR A 234 -18.04 -13.07 -17.87
N LEU A 235 -19.24 -12.98 -18.47
CA LEU A 235 -19.68 -11.73 -19.06
C LEU A 235 -19.84 -10.65 -18.00
N LEU A 236 -20.19 -11.03 -16.76
CA LEU A 236 -20.39 -10.08 -15.68
C LEU A 236 -19.09 -9.41 -15.20
N SER A 237 -17.92 -9.96 -15.56
CA SER A 237 -16.61 -9.39 -15.25
C SER A 237 -15.90 -8.91 -16.53
N SER A 238 -16.65 -8.51 -17.57
CA SER A 238 -16.10 -8.09 -18.85
C SER A 238 -15.56 -6.66 -18.81
N SER A 239 -14.41 -6.43 -19.44
CA SER A 239 -13.78 -5.11 -19.60
C SER A 239 -14.05 -4.45 -20.97
N ARG A 240 -15.04 -4.93 -21.75
CA ARG A 240 -15.27 -4.46 -23.14
C ARG A 240 -15.59 -2.96 -23.25
N LYS A 241 -16.20 -2.38 -22.22
CA LYS A 241 -16.66 -0.98 -22.19
C LYS A 241 -15.74 -0.05 -21.41
N GLU A 242 -14.60 -0.55 -20.93
CA GLU A 242 -13.58 0.31 -20.33
C GLU A 242 -13.14 1.41 -21.31
N PRO A 243 -12.92 2.65 -20.83
CA PRO A 243 -12.89 3.07 -19.42
C PRO A 243 -14.26 3.49 -18.84
N THR A 244 -15.38 3.28 -19.54
CA THR A 244 -16.71 3.74 -19.10
C THR A 244 -17.18 2.99 -17.85
N PHE A 245 -17.21 1.66 -17.91
CA PHE A 245 -17.55 0.80 -16.78
C PHE A 245 -17.06 -0.64 -17.03
N THR A 246 -16.93 -1.40 -15.95
CA THR A 246 -16.64 -2.84 -15.99
C THR A 246 -17.93 -3.64 -15.78
N GLY A 247 -18.07 -4.74 -16.50
CA GLY A 247 -19.19 -5.67 -16.39
C GLY A 247 -19.91 -5.91 -17.71
N ALA A 248 -21.01 -6.66 -17.64
CA ALA A 248 -21.73 -7.02 -18.84
C ALA A 248 -22.53 -5.82 -19.38
N SER A 249 -22.20 -5.37 -20.58
CA SER A 249 -22.94 -4.32 -21.30
C SER A 249 -24.25 -4.81 -21.91
N PHE A 250 -25.04 -3.87 -22.44
CA PHE A 250 -26.24 -4.21 -23.22
C PHE A 250 -25.92 -5.18 -24.36
N THR A 251 -24.83 -4.97 -25.09
CA THR A 251 -24.39 -5.86 -26.16
C THR A 251 -23.98 -7.23 -25.62
N ASP A 252 -23.32 -7.30 -24.46
CA ASP A 252 -22.90 -8.57 -23.89
C ASP A 252 -24.10 -9.44 -23.48
N ILE A 253 -25.13 -8.85 -22.89
CA ILE A 253 -26.33 -9.59 -22.45
C ILE A 253 -27.28 -9.88 -23.61
N ASN A 254 -27.48 -8.96 -24.55
CA ASN A 254 -28.49 -9.11 -25.60
C ASN A 254 -27.94 -9.70 -26.91
N ALA A 255 -26.62 -9.69 -27.14
CA ALA A 255 -26.02 -10.27 -28.34
C ALA A 255 -25.03 -11.39 -28.01
N VAL A 256 -24.06 -11.16 -27.10
CA VAL A 256 -22.98 -12.12 -26.84
C VAL A 256 -23.47 -13.34 -26.07
N LEU A 257 -24.33 -13.15 -25.07
CA LEU A 257 -24.92 -14.24 -24.29
C LEU A 257 -25.74 -15.20 -25.20
N PRO A 258 -26.72 -14.73 -26.01
CA PRO A 258 -27.38 -15.58 -27.00
C PRO A 258 -26.42 -16.24 -27.99
N ALA A 259 -25.41 -15.51 -28.47
CA ALA A 259 -24.39 -16.05 -29.36
C ALA A 259 -23.65 -17.23 -28.72
N LYS A 260 -23.24 -17.13 -27.46
CA LYS A 260 -22.59 -18.22 -26.71
C LYS A 260 -23.49 -19.45 -26.58
N LEU A 261 -24.80 -19.26 -26.34
CA LEU A 261 -25.76 -20.36 -26.27
C LEU A 261 -25.97 -21.05 -27.63
N ILE A 262 -26.01 -20.28 -28.72
CA ILE A 262 -26.08 -20.84 -30.07
C ILE A 262 -24.78 -21.60 -30.41
N LEU A 263 -23.62 -21.03 -30.07
CA LEU A 263 -22.32 -21.69 -30.28
C LEU A 263 -22.18 -22.96 -29.45
N LEU A 264 -22.73 -22.99 -28.24
CA LEU A 264 -22.84 -24.21 -27.44
C LEU A 264 -23.62 -25.28 -28.21
N ALA A 265 -24.82 -24.95 -28.72
CA ALA A 265 -25.64 -25.91 -29.47
C ALA A 265 -24.92 -26.41 -30.74
N ILE A 266 -24.28 -25.51 -31.50
CA ILE A 266 -23.48 -25.85 -32.67
C ILE A 266 -22.29 -26.73 -32.28
N ALA A 267 -21.58 -26.41 -31.20
CA ALA A 267 -20.46 -27.21 -30.72
C ALA A 267 -20.90 -28.63 -30.31
N VAL A 268 -22.06 -28.79 -29.66
CA VAL A 268 -22.63 -30.12 -29.37
C VAL A 268 -22.92 -30.90 -30.67
N ILE A 269 -23.55 -30.26 -31.65
CA ILE A 269 -23.81 -30.89 -32.96
C ILE A 269 -22.50 -31.28 -33.64
N CYS A 270 -21.49 -30.41 -33.63
CA CYS A 270 -20.18 -30.69 -34.21
C CYS A 270 -19.49 -31.84 -33.47
N ALA A 271 -19.53 -31.89 -32.13
CA ALA A 271 -18.99 -32.99 -31.35
C ALA A 271 -19.66 -34.31 -31.73
N ILE A 272 -21.00 -34.33 -31.86
CA ILE A 272 -21.75 -35.50 -32.35
C ILE A 272 -21.30 -35.88 -33.76
N ALA A 273 -21.08 -34.92 -34.67
CA ALA A 273 -20.60 -35.18 -36.03
C ALA A 273 -19.19 -35.79 -36.05
N PHE A 274 -18.29 -35.35 -35.16
CA PHE A 274 -16.98 -35.97 -34.96
C PHE A 274 -17.12 -37.43 -34.49
N PHE A 275 -17.99 -37.71 -33.53
CA PHE A 275 -18.25 -39.09 -33.10
C PHE A 275 -18.97 -39.92 -34.17
N ALA A 276 -19.85 -39.33 -34.98
CA ALA A 276 -20.54 -40.01 -36.08
C ALA A 276 -19.57 -40.44 -37.20
N ALA A 277 -18.47 -39.70 -37.40
CA ALA A 277 -17.43 -40.04 -38.36
C ALA A 277 -16.74 -41.39 -38.08
N ILE A 278 -16.84 -41.90 -36.84
CA ILE A 278 -16.42 -43.26 -36.44
C ILE A 278 -17.19 -44.32 -37.24
N PHE A 279 -18.48 -44.08 -37.48
CA PHE A 279 -19.39 -45.01 -38.16
C PHE A 279 -19.51 -44.73 -39.67
N LEU A 280 -19.62 -43.45 -40.05
CA LEU A 280 -19.90 -43.00 -41.42
C LEU A 280 -18.69 -43.02 -42.36
N ARG A 281 -17.47 -43.16 -41.81
CA ARG A 281 -16.22 -43.31 -42.56
C ARG A 281 -15.86 -42.15 -43.51
N ASP A 282 -16.50 -41.00 -43.39
CA ASP A 282 -16.21 -39.82 -44.21
C ASP A 282 -15.54 -38.70 -43.37
N LEU A 283 -14.33 -38.29 -43.77
CA LEU A 283 -13.59 -37.19 -43.12
C LEU A 283 -14.13 -35.80 -43.51
N ARG A 284 -14.96 -35.72 -44.55
CA ARG A 284 -15.64 -34.48 -44.93
C ARG A 284 -16.63 -34.03 -43.87
N ILE A 285 -17.24 -34.95 -43.12
CA ILE A 285 -18.21 -34.63 -42.05
C ILE A 285 -17.54 -33.87 -40.90
N PRO A 286 -16.44 -34.35 -40.27
CA PRO A 286 -15.66 -33.56 -39.31
C PRO A 286 -15.10 -32.26 -39.87
N ALA A 287 -14.64 -32.25 -41.11
CA ALA A 287 -14.12 -31.05 -41.75
C ALA A 287 -15.21 -29.97 -41.90
N LEU A 288 -16.42 -30.36 -42.35
CA LEU A 288 -17.57 -29.48 -42.46
C LEU A 288 -18.07 -29.02 -41.09
N ALA A 289 -18.08 -29.91 -40.08
CA ALA A 289 -18.43 -29.55 -38.71
C ALA A 289 -17.44 -28.53 -38.11
N THR A 290 -16.14 -28.70 -38.38
CA THR A 290 -15.11 -27.72 -37.97
C THR A 290 -15.30 -26.40 -38.69
N ALA A 291 -15.49 -26.43 -40.02
CA ALA A 291 -15.75 -25.24 -40.81
C ALA A 291 -17.01 -24.50 -40.35
N LEU A 292 -18.09 -25.23 -40.04
CA LEU A 292 -19.33 -24.70 -39.49
C LEU A 292 -19.08 -24.04 -38.13
N LEU A 293 -18.38 -24.71 -37.22
CA LEU A 293 -18.08 -24.17 -35.89
C LEU A 293 -17.24 -22.90 -35.98
N VAL A 294 -16.16 -22.91 -36.78
CA VAL A 294 -15.29 -21.75 -36.97
C VAL A 294 -16.06 -20.61 -37.63
N LEU A 295 -16.77 -20.87 -38.73
CA LEU A 295 -17.56 -19.86 -39.43
C LEU A 295 -18.65 -19.26 -38.52
N SER A 296 -19.36 -20.11 -37.77
CA SER A 296 -20.39 -19.65 -36.83
C SER A 296 -19.78 -18.86 -35.68
N SER A 297 -18.61 -19.25 -35.17
CA SER A 297 -17.93 -18.50 -34.10
C SER A 297 -17.56 -17.08 -34.53
N ILE A 298 -17.17 -16.90 -35.80
CA ILE A 298 -16.88 -15.58 -36.37
C ILE A 298 -18.18 -14.81 -36.60
N LEU A 299 -19.13 -15.39 -37.34
CA LEU A 299 -20.36 -14.68 -37.73
C LEU A 299 -21.24 -14.35 -36.51
N ILE A 300 -21.51 -15.33 -35.66
CA ILE A 300 -22.43 -15.19 -34.53
C ILE A 300 -21.68 -14.63 -33.31
N GLY A 301 -20.44 -15.07 -33.05
CA GLY A 301 -19.69 -14.68 -31.86
C GLY A 301 -18.98 -13.33 -31.96
N ALA A 302 -18.60 -12.88 -33.17
CA ALA A 302 -17.89 -11.61 -33.35
C ALA A 302 -18.68 -10.60 -34.20
N VAL A 303 -19.17 -10.99 -35.39
CA VAL A 303 -19.83 -10.06 -36.32
C VAL A 303 -21.17 -9.57 -35.77
N TRP A 304 -22.03 -10.45 -35.26
CA TRP A 304 -23.35 -10.06 -34.75
C TRP A 304 -23.30 -9.06 -33.57
N PRO A 305 -22.48 -9.27 -32.51
CA PRO A 305 -22.30 -8.27 -31.46
C PRO A 305 -21.81 -6.93 -31.98
N LEU A 306 -20.89 -6.90 -32.95
CA LEU A 306 -20.40 -5.66 -33.54
C LEU A 306 -21.50 -4.89 -34.29
N VAL A 307 -22.38 -5.60 -35.01
CA VAL A 307 -23.53 -4.98 -35.68
C VAL A 307 -24.50 -4.39 -34.66
N MET A 308 -24.85 -5.15 -33.61
CA MET A 308 -25.73 -4.66 -32.55
C MET A 308 -25.15 -3.43 -31.85
N GLU A 309 -23.87 -3.48 -31.51
CA GLU A 309 -23.14 -2.39 -30.87
C GLU A 309 -23.15 -1.13 -31.74
N GLN A 310 -22.78 -1.24 -33.02
CA GLN A 310 -22.63 -0.09 -33.91
C GLN A 310 -23.97 0.55 -34.30
N PHE A 311 -25.01 -0.24 -34.53
CA PHE A 311 -26.27 0.25 -35.10
C PHE A 311 -27.40 0.42 -34.08
N SER A 312 -27.38 -0.31 -32.95
CA SER A 312 -28.44 -0.20 -31.93
C SER A 312 -27.97 0.48 -30.65
N VAL A 313 -26.75 0.18 -30.18
CA VAL A 313 -26.29 0.63 -28.86
C VAL A 313 -25.63 2.00 -28.94
N ARG A 314 -24.57 2.16 -29.74
CA ARG A 314 -23.83 3.43 -29.84
C ARG A 314 -24.71 4.66 -30.10
N PRO A 315 -25.75 4.61 -30.98
CA PRO A 315 -26.62 5.77 -31.19
C PRO A 315 -27.49 6.14 -29.98
N ASN A 316 -27.79 5.19 -29.09
CA ASN A 316 -28.68 5.37 -27.93
C ASN A 316 -28.01 4.85 -26.64
N ALA A 317 -26.71 5.06 -26.50
CA ALA A 317 -25.91 4.36 -25.49
C ALA A 317 -26.31 4.74 -24.06
N ALA A 318 -26.61 6.02 -23.80
CA ALA A 318 -27.06 6.48 -22.49
C ALA A 318 -28.34 5.77 -22.02
N ASP A 319 -29.30 5.51 -22.92
CA ASP A 319 -30.51 4.76 -22.60
C ASP A 319 -30.25 3.26 -22.46
N LYS A 320 -29.55 2.68 -23.44
CA LYS A 320 -29.35 1.23 -23.55
C LYS A 320 -28.42 0.67 -22.48
N GLU A 321 -27.42 1.45 -22.05
CA GLU A 321 -26.45 1.03 -21.04
C GLU A 321 -26.86 1.39 -19.61
N SER A 322 -27.90 2.22 -19.43
CA SER A 322 -28.33 2.73 -18.11
C SER A 322 -28.47 1.65 -17.03
N THR A 323 -29.22 0.57 -17.30
CA THR A 323 -29.41 -0.54 -16.35
C THR A 323 -28.10 -1.26 -16.01
N TYR A 324 -27.14 -1.33 -16.94
CA TYR A 324 -25.87 -2.01 -16.70
C TYR A 324 -24.88 -1.14 -15.94
N ILE A 325 -24.92 0.18 -16.19
CA ILE A 325 -24.21 1.19 -15.40
C ILE A 325 -24.75 1.19 -13.97
N GLU A 326 -26.06 1.16 -13.76
CA GLU A 326 -26.68 1.08 -12.42
C GLU A 326 -26.16 -0.15 -11.63
N ARG A 327 -26.13 -1.32 -12.28
CA ARG A 327 -25.58 -2.55 -11.67
C ARG A 327 -24.10 -2.43 -11.35
N ASN A 328 -23.34 -1.79 -12.22
CA ASN A 328 -21.91 -1.54 -12.01
C ASN A 328 -21.68 -0.55 -10.85
N ILE A 329 -22.47 0.52 -10.73
CA ILE A 329 -22.40 1.46 -9.61
C ILE A 329 -22.66 0.72 -8.29
N ALA A 330 -23.77 -0.03 -8.21
CA ALA A 330 -24.13 -0.78 -7.01
C ALA A 330 -23.07 -1.84 -6.64
N ALA A 331 -22.61 -2.63 -7.61
CA ALA A 331 -21.60 -3.66 -7.39
C ALA A 331 -20.24 -3.07 -7.00
N THR A 332 -19.81 -1.97 -7.64
CA THR A 332 -18.54 -1.31 -7.31
C THR A 332 -18.59 -0.75 -5.89
N ARG A 333 -19.66 -0.06 -5.51
CA ARG A 333 -19.80 0.43 -4.14
C ARG A 333 -19.79 -0.69 -3.11
N SER A 334 -20.54 -1.76 -3.40
CA SER A 334 -20.56 -2.94 -2.55
C SER A 334 -19.19 -3.62 -2.47
N ALA A 335 -18.43 -3.72 -3.56
CA ALA A 335 -17.15 -4.45 -3.57
C ALA A 335 -16.00 -3.66 -2.93
N TYR A 336 -16.09 -2.33 -2.87
CA TYR A 336 -15.05 -1.45 -2.31
C TYR A 336 -15.43 -0.76 -0.99
N GLY A 337 -16.61 -1.05 -0.44
CA GLY A 337 -17.04 -0.54 0.86
C GLY A 337 -17.46 0.93 0.79
N LEU A 338 -18.08 1.32 -0.32
CA LEU A 338 -18.55 2.69 -0.60
C LEU A 338 -20.08 2.76 -0.60
N THR A 339 -20.73 1.93 0.20
CA THR A 339 -22.18 1.88 0.37
C THR A 339 -22.66 3.00 1.30
N ASP A 340 -23.97 3.29 1.28
CA ASP A 340 -24.56 4.41 2.02
C ASP A 340 -24.46 4.26 3.56
N ASP A 341 -24.14 3.07 4.07
CA ASP A 341 -23.86 2.84 5.48
C ASP A 341 -22.42 3.23 5.88
N VAL A 342 -21.50 3.30 4.92
CA VAL A 342 -20.10 3.68 5.14
C VAL A 342 -19.83 5.12 4.71
N VAL A 343 -20.44 5.57 3.62
CA VAL A 343 -20.20 6.88 3.01
C VAL A 343 -21.39 7.82 3.23
N SER A 344 -21.16 8.96 3.88
CA SER A 344 -22.13 10.04 4.04
C SER A 344 -21.75 11.27 3.23
N TYR A 345 -22.72 11.88 2.55
CA TYR A 345 -22.53 13.13 1.80
C TYR A 345 -23.18 14.29 2.54
N ARG A 346 -22.46 15.41 2.67
CA ARG A 346 -22.96 16.67 3.22
C ARG A 346 -22.70 17.79 2.22
N ASP A 347 -23.69 18.62 1.94
CA ASP A 347 -23.47 19.81 1.14
C ASP A 347 -22.69 20.85 1.94
N TYR A 348 -21.70 21.46 1.33
CA TYR A 348 -20.77 22.39 1.98
C TYR A 348 -20.53 23.60 1.08
N SER A 349 -20.79 24.82 1.58
CA SER A 349 -20.77 26.02 0.72
C SER A 349 -19.39 26.36 0.17
N GLY A 350 -18.33 26.16 0.98
CA GLY A 350 -16.95 26.50 0.61
C GLY A 350 -16.68 28.00 0.49
N GLU A 351 -17.61 28.85 0.91
CA GLU A 351 -17.57 30.32 0.80
C GLU A 351 -18.03 31.01 2.10
N ALA A 352 -18.08 30.30 3.24
CA ALA A 352 -18.44 30.93 4.51
C ALA A 352 -17.28 31.77 5.04
N SER A 353 -17.58 33.00 5.47
CA SER A 353 -16.64 33.94 6.09
C SER A 353 -16.71 33.85 7.62
N LEU A 354 -15.56 33.70 8.27
CA LEU A 354 -15.43 33.56 9.72
C LEU A 354 -14.89 34.84 10.36
N SER A 355 -15.47 35.24 11.49
CA SER A 355 -14.93 36.28 12.35
C SER A 355 -13.70 35.77 13.16
N PRO A 356 -12.81 36.66 13.64
CA PRO A 356 -11.69 36.27 14.49
C PRO A 356 -12.08 35.43 15.71
N SER A 357 -13.23 35.74 16.32
CA SER A 357 -13.75 35.00 17.47
C SER A 357 -14.25 33.61 17.11
N GLU A 358 -14.82 33.44 15.92
CA GLU A 358 -15.27 32.12 15.44
C GLU A 358 -14.07 31.24 15.13
N VAL A 359 -13.05 31.77 14.45
CA VAL A 359 -11.78 31.06 14.22
C VAL A 359 -11.14 30.63 15.54
N ALA A 360 -11.10 31.53 16.53
CA ALA A 360 -10.56 31.18 17.83
C ALA A 360 -11.38 30.07 18.53
N SER A 361 -12.70 29.98 18.29
CA SER A 361 -13.53 28.92 18.86
C SER A 361 -13.39 27.56 18.16
N GLU A 362 -12.82 27.49 16.96
CA GLU A 362 -12.53 26.27 16.20
C GLU A 362 -11.27 25.54 16.73
N SER A 363 -11.14 25.39 18.05
CA SER A 363 -9.91 24.90 18.67
C SER A 363 -9.52 23.50 18.21
N ALA A 364 -10.46 22.60 17.95
CA ALA A 364 -10.14 21.22 17.55
C ALA A 364 -9.40 21.15 16.20
N THR A 365 -9.71 22.04 15.25
CA THR A 365 -8.95 22.18 14.00
C THR A 365 -7.74 23.10 14.17
N MET A 366 -7.92 24.31 14.71
CA MET A 366 -6.88 25.36 14.72
C MET A 366 -5.65 25.00 15.54
N SER A 367 -5.84 24.37 16.70
CA SER A 367 -4.74 24.02 17.59
C SER A 367 -3.95 22.80 17.12
N ASN A 368 -4.47 22.03 16.16
CA ASN A 368 -3.87 20.81 15.63
C ASN A 368 -3.28 20.97 14.22
N ILE A 369 -3.32 22.19 13.65
CA ILE A 369 -2.74 22.46 12.33
C ILE A 369 -1.26 22.05 12.35
N ARG A 370 -0.94 21.06 11.53
CA ARG A 370 0.39 20.48 11.46
C ARG A 370 1.38 21.43 10.78
N LEU A 371 2.46 21.71 11.48
CA LEU A 371 3.65 22.40 10.98
C LEU A 371 4.72 21.42 10.52
N LEU A 372 4.86 20.27 11.20
CA LEU A 372 5.88 19.27 10.92
C LEU A 372 5.44 18.31 9.80
N ASP A 373 6.12 18.35 8.65
CA ASP A 373 5.82 17.45 7.53
C ASP A 373 6.62 16.13 7.66
N PRO A 374 5.94 14.97 7.78
CA PRO A 374 6.61 13.67 7.89
C PRO A 374 7.44 13.27 6.66
N ASN A 375 7.19 13.86 5.49
CA ASN A 375 7.88 13.53 4.23
C ASN A 375 9.14 14.37 4.00
N ILE A 376 9.31 15.47 4.74
CA ILE A 376 10.47 16.38 4.60
C ILE A 376 11.43 16.24 5.78
N LEU A 377 10.94 15.94 6.97
CA LEU A 377 11.72 16.07 8.21
C LEU A 377 12.61 14.87 8.57
N ALA A 378 12.63 13.80 7.78
CA ALA A 378 13.50 12.64 8.05
C ALA A 378 15.01 12.98 8.18
N PRO A 379 15.60 13.86 7.33
CA PRO A 379 16.97 14.33 7.50
C PRO A 379 17.18 15.10 8.82
N THR A 380 16.19 15.89 9.24
CA THR A 380 16.23 16.67 10.50
C THR A 380 16.18 15.74 11.71
N PHE A 381 15.30 14.74 11.70
CA PHE A 381 15.26 13.68 12.72
C PHE A 381 16.59 12.93 12.80
N THR A 382 17.16 12.56 11.65
CA THR A 382 18.46 11.91 11.58
C THR A 382 19.54 12.81 12.19
N GLN A 383 19.69 14.04 11.71
CA GLN A 383 20.78 14.91 12.17
C GLN A 383 20.71 15.26 13.66
N GLN A 384 19.50 15.42 14.23
CA GLN A 384 19.33 15.80 15.64
C GLN A 384 19.22 14.61 16.61
N ARG A 385 18.67 13.46 16.17
CA ARG A 385 18.31 12.33 17.05
C ARG A 385 18.96 11.00 16.70
N GLN A 386 19.79 10.93 15.66
CA GLN A 386 20.58 9.74 15.33
C GLN A 386 21.54 9.36 16.47
N ILE A 387 22.17 10.34 17.16
CA ILE A 387 23.17 10.15 18.24
C ILE A 387 24.48 9.44 17.80
N ARG A 388 24.42 8.45 16.91
CA ARG A 388 25.55 7.65 16.39
C ARG A 388 25.36 7.34 14.92
N ASN A 389 26.45 7.34 14.14
CA ASN A 389 26.42 7.20 12.68
C ASN A 389 25.67 5.96 12.14
N PHE A 390 25.57 4.90 12.93
CA PHE A 390 24.90 3.64 12.55
C PHE A 390 23.41 3.60 12.86
N TYR A 391 22.86 4.59 13.55
CA TYR A 391 21.40 4.73 13.71
C TYR A 391 20.80 5.52 12.56
N GLY A 392 19.49 5.38 12.32
CA GLY A 392 18.78 6.11 11.30
C GLY A 392 17.27 6.03 11.48
N PHE A 393 16.57 6.75 10.60
CA PHE A 393 15.12 6.79 10.51
C PHE A 393 14.71 6.47 9.06
N PRO A 394 13.46 6.04 8.82
CA PRO A 394 12.95 5.87 7.46
C PRO A 394 12.91 7.21 6.72
N ASP A 395 12.98 7.16 5.37
CA ASP A 395 12.95 8.35 4.51
C ASP A 395 11.66 9.17 4.66
N THR A 396 10.59 8.51 5.07
CA THR A 396 9.27 9.08 5.36
C THR A 396 8.85 8.68 6.77
N LEU A 397 8.49 9.66 7.60
CA LEU A 397 8.08 9.45 8.99
C LEU A 397 6.58 9.09 9.06
N ALA A 398 6.12 8.64 10.22
CA ALA A 398 4.71 8.31 10.45
C ALA A 398 4.01 9.41 11.25
N VAL A 399 2.68 9.50 11.15
CA VAL A 399 1.85 10.40 11.96
C VAL A 399 0.92 9.57 12.82
N ASP A 400 0.91 9.80 14.13
CA ASP A 400 -0.02 9.16 15.07
C ASP A 400 -0.67 10.19 15.98
N ARG A 401 -1.65 9.75 16.76
CA ARG A 401 -2.34 10.58 17.76
C ARG A 401 -1.98 10.17 19.17
N TYR A 402 -1.75 11.17 20.01
CA TYR A 402 -1.56 10.99 21.45
C TYR A 402 -2.25 12.10 22.22
N PRO A 403 -2.72 11.85 23.45
CA PRO A 403 -3.14 12.90 24.34
C PRO A 403 -1.93 13.78 24.74
N ASP A 404 -2.12 15.09 24.79
CA ASP A 404 -1.19 16.01 25.44
C ASP A 404 -1.29 15.93 26.98
N ALA A 405 -0.53 16.77 27.68
CA ALA A 405 -0.51 16.82 29.14
C ALA A 405 -1.86 17.22 29.75
N ASP A 406 -2.70 17.94 29.00
CA ASP A 406 -4.05 18.36 29.39
C ASP A 406 -5.13 17.35 28.96
N GLY A 407 -4.74 16.28 28.27
CA GLY A 407 -5.61 15.21 27.78
C GLY A 407 -6.27 15.51 26.43
N ASN A 408 -5.89 16.56 25.72
CA ASN A 408 -6.41 16.84 24.39
C ASN A 408 -5.68 15.98 23.35
N LEU A 409 -6.44 15.49 22.36
CA LEU A 409 -5.88 14.70 21.27
C LEU A 409 -5.03 15.58 20.34
N ARG A 410 -3.79 15.17 20.07
CA ARG A 410 -2.83 15.88 19.21
C ARG A 410 -2.23 14.96 18.15
N ASP A 411 -1.89 15.55 17.01
CA ASP A 411 -1.03 14.93 16.01
C ASP A 411 0.43 14.90 16.49
N TYR A 412 1.10 13.77 16.28
CA TYR A 412 2.53 13.58 16.50
C TYR A 412 3.19 12.99 15.26
N VAL A 413 4.34 13.53 14.88
CA VAL A 413 5.26 12.87 13.94
C VAL A 413 6.10 11.87 14.74
N VAL A 414 6.02 10.59 14.38
CA VAL A 414 6.66 9.49 15.12
C VAL A 414 7.56 8.64 14.22
N ALA A 415 8.64 8.14 14.81
CA ALA A 415 9.55 7.20 14.16
C ALA A 415 10.34 6.34 15.17
N ALA A 416 10.67 5.14 14.74
CA ALA A 416 11.59 4.26 15.47
C ALA A 416 13.03 4.56 15.06
N ARG A 417 13.95 4.67 16.03
CA ARG A 417 15.38 4.82 15.76
C ARG A 417 16.03 3.46 15.57
N GLU A 418 16.18 3.09 14.32
CA GLU A 418 16.70 1.79 13.90
C GLU A 418 18.21 1.85 13.62
N ILE A 419 18.87 0.68 13.53
CA ILE A 419 20.19 0.62 12.89
C ILE A 419 20.00 0.76 11.39
N SER A 420 20.81 1.59 10.74
CA SER A 420 20.91 1.66 9.29
C SER A 420 22.15 0.90 8.82
N PRO A 421 21.99 -0.27 8.16
CA PRO A 421 23.13 -1.05 7.67
C PRO A 421 23.96 -0.32 6.61
N GLN A 422 23.34 0.63 5.90
CA GLN A 422 23.97 1.40 4.82
C GLN A 422 24.96 2.45 5.34
N THR A 423 24.78 2.93 6.57
CA THR A 423 25.62 3.97 7.19
C THR A 423 26.77 3.42 8.03
N LEU A 424 26.87 2.08 8.19
CA LEU A 424 28.02 1.44 8.80
C LEU A 424 29.28 1.79 8.00
N ASP A 425 30.39 2.11 8.68
CA ASP A 425 31.65 2.50 8.04
C ASP A 425 32.88 1.75 8.59
N ALA A 426 33.93 1.66 7.78
CA ALA A 426 35.20 1.02 8.09
C ALA A 426 35.02 -0.37 8.74
N ASN A 427 35.52 -0.54 9.97
CA ASN A 427 35.43 -1.81 10.70
C ASN A 427 33.99 -2.19 11.09
N GLN A 428 33.04 -1.26 11.10
CA GLN A 428 31.63 -1.58 11.40
C GLN A 428 31.01 -2.43 10.28
N ARG A 429 31.53 -2.33 9.04
CA ARG A 429 31.13 -3.18 7.91
C ARG A 429 31.75 -4.57 7.96
N ASP A 430 32.75 -4.80 8.83
CA ASP A 430 33.27 -6.15 9.03
C ASP A 430 32.13 -7.07 9.43
N TRP A 431 32.18 -8.30 8.92
CA TRP A 431 31.11 -9.27 9.06
C TRP A 431 30.75 -9.51 10.53
N ILE A 432 31.74 -9.59 11.42
CA ILE A 432 31.52 -9.82 12.85
C ILE A 432 30.77 -8.64 13.45
N ASN A 433 31.20 -7.41 13.18
CA ASN A 433 30.56 -6.23 13.74
C ASN A 433 29.15 -6.03 13.20
N ARG A 434 28.97 -6.10 11.87
CA ARG A 434 27.68 -5.93 11.21
C ARG A 434 26.63 -6.93 11.70
N HIS A 435 26.99 -8.19 11.87
CA HIS A 435 26.02 -9.24 12.17
C HIS A 435 25.97 -9.65 13.65
N THR A 436 26.92 -9.26 14.51
CA THR A 436 26.96 -9.72 15.92
C THR A 436 27.14 -8.61 16.95
N VAL A 437 27.46 -7.38 16.54
CA VAL A 437 27.59 -6.22 17.44
C VAL A 437 26.47 -5.22 17.17
N PHE A 438 26.32 -4.80 15.91
CA PHE A 438 25.30 -3.84 15.47
C PHE A 438 24.01 -4.57 15.07
N THR A 439 23.31 -5.12 16.07
CA THR A 439 22.19 -6.05 15.85
C THR A 439 20.80 -5.42 15.99
N HIS A 440 20.67 -4.30 16.72
CA HIS A 440 19.39 -3.68 17.04
C HIS A 440 19.43 -2.14 17.10
N GLY A 441 18.34 -1.50 16.68
CA GLY A 441 18.03 -0.10 16.94
C GLY A 441 17.72 0.17 18.41
N ASN A 442 17.57 1.43 18.77
CA ASN A 442 17.27 1.84 20.14
C ASN A 442 16.43 3.11 20.16
N GLY A 443 15.12 2.94 20.33
CA GLY A 443 14.24 4.00 20.79
C GLY A 443 13.10 4.39 19.86
N PHE A 444 12.14 5.09 20.45
CA PHE A 444 11.00 5.71 19.80
C PHE A 444 11.12 7.23 19.96
N VAL A 445 10.95 7.95 18.86
CA VAL A 445 11.07 9.41 18.80
C VAL A 445 9.76 9.97 18.28
N ALA A 446 9.18 10.89 19.02
CA ALA A 446 7.95 11.57 18.68
C ALA A 446 8.14 13.09 18.76
N ALA A 447 7.35 13.85 18.02
CA ALA A 447 7.27 15.30 18.16
C ALA A 447 5.84 15.77 17.89
N PRO A 448 5.23 16.63 18.74
CA PRO A 448 3.94 17.24 18.46
C PRO A 448 4.00 17.96 17.11
N ALA A 449 3.06 17.66 16.23
CA ALA A 449 3.14 18.07 14.84
C ALA A 449 2.80 19.56 14.62
N ASN A 450 2.15 20.20 15.60
CA ASN A 450 1.65 21.57 15.57
C ASN A 450 2.65 22.62 16.10
N SER A 451 3.83 22.23 16.59
CA SER A 451 4.78 23.15 17.23
C SER A 451 6.23 22.88 16.86
N VAL A 452 7.05 23.93 17.01
CA VAL A 452 8.52 23.90 16.90
C VAL A 452 9.15 24.52 18.15
N ASP A 453 10.44 24.30 18.34
CA ASP A 453 11.22 24.77 19.49
C ASP A 453 11.22 26.29 19.65
N GLU A 454 11.48 27.00 18.55
CA GLU A 454 11.48 28.45 18.46
C GLU A 454 11.15 28.83 17.02
N ALA A 455 10.54 30.00 16.78
CA ALA A 455 10.35 30.47 15.41
C ALA A 455 11.58 31.20 14.88
N VAL A 456 11.85 31.02 13.58
CA VAL A 456 12.92 31.74 12.88
C VAL A 456 12.46 33.17 12.56
N ALA A 457 12.33 34.00 13.59
CA ALA A 457 11.88 35.38 13.52
C ALA A 457 13.07 36.36 13.59
N ASP A 458 13.35 37.04 12.47
CA ASP A 458 14.27 38.17 12.26
C ASP A 458 15.67 38.12 12.93
N GLU A 459 16.51 39.14 12.68
CA GLU A 459 17.95 39.19 13.04
C GLU A 459 18.26 38.89 14.52
N SER A 460 17.30 39.05 15.43
CA SER A 460 17.43 38.78 16.87
C SER A 460 17.51 37.29 17.24
N SER A 461 16.91 36.39 16.45
CA SER A 461 16.98 34.94 16.67
C SER A 461 18.31 34.33 16.19
N GLY A 462 19.11 35.09 15.45
CA GLY A 462 20.38 34.62 14.88
C GLY A 462 20.23 33.43 13.93
N GLY A 463 19.02 33.20 13.39
CA GLY A 463 18.71 32.06 12.53
C GLY A 463 18.61 30.71 13.28
N ARG A 464 18.33 30.74 14.59
CA ARG A 464 18.09 29.55 15.41
C ARG A 464 16.58 29.24 15.47
N GLY A 465 16.24 27.98 15.71
CA GLY A 465 14.85 27.50 15.80
C GLY A 465 14.34 26.85 14.52
N GLY A 466 13.04 26.57 14.49
CA GLY A 466 12.34 25.92 13.40
C GLY A 466 12.45 24.39 13.42
N TYR A 467 12.79 23.81 14.57
CA TYR A 467 13.03 22.37 14.71
C TYR A 467 11.95 21.69 15.57
N PRO A 468 11.73 20.37 15.37
CA PRO A 468 10.73 19.64 16.14
C PRO A 468 10.97 19.64 17.66
N ASN A 469 9.89 19.72 18.44
CA ASN A 469 9.91 19.50 19.89
C ASN A 469 9.92 17.99 20.20
N TYR A 470 11.11 17.42 20.36
CA TYR A 470 11.25 15.97 20.50
C TYR A 470 10.91 15.45 21.90
N GLN A 471 10.10 14.40 21.91
CA GLN A 471 9.82 13.49 23.01
C GLN A 471 10.41 12.12 22.69
N VAL A 472 11.09 11.48 23.64
CA VAL A 472 11.93 10.31 23.34
C VAL A 472 11.83 9.22 24.39
N ASN A 473 11.76 7.98 23.91
CA ASN A 473 11.88 6.78 24.71
C ASN A 473 13.06 5.95 24.23
N TRP A 474 14.15 5.85 24.99
CA TRP A 474 15.33 5.06 24.61
C TRP A 474 16.18 4.65 25.81
N ILE A 475 17.16 3.78 25.58
CA ILE A 475 18.20 3.49 26.56
C ILE A 475 19.20 4.64 26.58
N GLU A 476 19.37 5.25 27.74
CA GLU A 476 20.35 6.31 27.91
C GLU A 476 21.78 5.77 27.86
N ASN A 477 22.66 6.54 27.23
CA ASN A 477 24.09 6.28 27.24
C ASN A 477 24.73 6.72 28.57
N ASN A 478 24.24 6.17 29.68
CA ASN A 478 24.76 6.36 31.02
C ASN A 478 25.28 5.02 31.57
N ALA A 479 25.97 5.04 32.72
CA ALA A 479 26.54 3.82 33.31
C ALA A 479 25.47 2.81 33.76
N GLU A 480 24.23 3.24 33.94
CA GLU A 480 23.12 2.43 34.41
C GLU A 480 22.34 1.80 33.24
N GLY A 481 22.36 2.38 32.05
CA GLY A 481 21.58 1.95 30.90
C GLY A 481 20.08 2.03 31.16
N THR A 482 19.63 3.07 31.88
CA THR A 482 18.22 3.27 32.19
C THR A 482 17.42 3.64 30.94
N VAL A 483 16.16 3.24 30.90
CA VAL A 483 15.24 3.66 29.85
C VAL A 483 14.69 5.04 30.21
N ARG A 484 14.97 6.04 29.38
CA ARG A 484 14.30 7.34 29.42
C ARG A 484 12.89 7.17 28.90
N LYS A 485 11.91 7.73 29.61
CA LYS A 485 10.48 7.59 29.32
C LYS A 485 9.81 8.96 29.18
N ASP A 486 10.37 9.79 28.31
CA ASP A 486 9.88 11.17 28.08
C ASP A 486 9.05 11.25 26.78
N GLY A 487 8.71 10.10 26.19
CA GLY A 487 7.83 9.98 25.03
C GLY A 487 6.34 10.09 25.38
N PRO A 488 5.47 10.08 24.37
CA PRO A 488 4.02 10.22 24.57
C PRO A 488 3.34 8.96 25.14
N GLY A 489 4.11 7.91 25.43
CA GLY A 489 3.65 6.66 26.04
C GLY A 489 4.78 5.94 26.78
N ASP A 490 4.41 5.05 27.70
CA ASP A 490 5.35 4.27 28.50
C ASP A 490 5.99 3.15 27.66
N LEU A 491 7.31 3.20 27.47
CA LEU A 491 8.06 2.16 26.74
C LEU A 491 9.10 1.50 27.65
N ASP A 492 8.94 0.21 27.92
CA ASP A 492 9.85 -0.58 28.78
C ASP A 492 10.99 -1.20 27.98
N GLN A 493 10.74 -1.60 26.74
CA GLN A 493 11.72 -2.24 25.85
C GLN A 493 11.91 -1.42 24.56
N PRO A 494 12.90 -0.51 24.51
CA PRO A 494 13.14 0.34 23.34
C PRO A 494 14.03 -0.30 22.25
N ARG A 495 14.56 -1.51 22.45
CA ARG A 495 15.47 -2.17 21.49
C ARG A 495 14.68 -2.71 20.28
N ILE A 496 15.18 -2.45 19.08
CA ILE A 496 14.50 -2.78 17.82
C ILE A 496 15.35 -3.78 17.01
N TYR A 497 14.94 -5.04 16.97
CA TYR A 497 15.57 -6.08 16.13
C TYR A 497 14.86 -6.28 14.80
N PHE A 498 13.60 -5.86 14.71
CA PHE A 498 12.74 -5.98 13.54
C PHE A 498 12.24 -4.58 13.16
N GLY A 499 12.40 -4.20 11.90
CA GLY A 499 12.05 -2.88 11.40
C GLY A 499 12.45 -2.68 9.92
N PRO A 500 11.81 -1.72 9.22
CA PRO A 500 12.06 -1.48 7.80
C PRO A 500 13.48 -0.97 7.50
N VAL A 501 14.05 -0.11 8.35
CA VAL A 501 15.39 0.46 8.11
C VAL A 501 16.47 -0.58 8.41
N ILE A 502 16.33 -1.35 9.49
CA ILE A 502 17.30 -2.37 9.88
C ILE A 502 17.37 -3.53 8.88
N ALA A 503 16.27 -3.78 8.17
CA ALA A 503 16.16 -4.80 7.13
C ALA A 503 16.66 -4.34 5.75
N ASN A 504 16.89 -3.03 5.55
CA ASN A 504 17.36 -2.46 4.29
C ASN A 504 18.86 -2.77 4.03
N SER A 505 19.17 -4.03 3.76
CA SER A 505 20.53 -4.46 3.47
C SER A 505 20.60 -5.73 2.63
N ASP A 506 21.65 -5.84 1.81
CA ASP A 506 21.98 -7.09 1.13
C ASP A 506 22.33 -8.16 2.16
N ALA A 507 21.58 -9.26 2.13
CA ALA A 507 21.57 -10.33 3.14
C ALA A 507 21.12 -9.85 4.54
N ASP A 508 19.83 -9.56 4.67
CA ASP A 508 19.16 -9.20 5.92
C ASP A 508 19.19 -10.34 6.96
N TYR A 509 20.17 -10.31 7.86
CA TYR A 509 20.18 -11.13 9.08
C TYR A 509 21.10 -10.56 10.18
N SER A 510 20.84 -10.96 11.43
CA SER A 510 21.75 -10.79 12.56
C SER A 510 21.91 -12.10 13.33
N ILE A 511 23.05 -12.28 13.99
CA ILE A 511 23.31 -13.41 14.88
C ILE A 511 23.41 -12.85 16.29
N VAL A 512 22.47 -13.26 17.11
CA VAL A 512 22.21 -12.72 18.45
C VAL A 512 22.28 -13.83 19.48
N GLY A 513 22.21 -13.46 20.76
CA GLY A 513 22.39 -14.40 21.85
C GLY A 513 23.86 -14.74 22.06
N SER A 514 24.20 -15.17 23.27
CA SER A 514 25.59 -15.22 23.72
C SER A 514 26.14 -16.64 23.87
N ALA A 515 27.41 -16.82 23.52
CA ALA A 515 28.22 -17.98 23.87
C ALA A 515 29.05 -17.78 25.16
N GLY A 516 28.92 -16.61 25.80
CA GLY A 516 29.78 -16.08 26.86
C GLY A 516 29.37 -14.67 27.30
N GLU A 517 30.29 -13.69 27.24
CA GLU A 517 29.96 -12.29 27.59
C GLU A 517 29.09 -11.59 26.53
N PRO A 518 28.15 -10.71 26.94
CA PRO A 518 27.35 -9.90 26.03
C PRO A 518 28.19 -9.12 25.02
N ARG A 519 27.72 -9.00 23.78
CA ARG A 519 28.48 -8.41 22.66
C ARG A 519 27.72 -7.36 21.87
N GLU A 520 26.40 -7.43 21.88
CA GLU A 520 25.56 -6.52 21.12
C GLU A 520 25.72 -5.10 21.68
N TYR A 521 25.94 -4.11 20.83
CA TYR A 521 26.11 -2.73 21.28
C TYR A 521 24.80 -2.22 21.87
N ASP A 522 24.85 -1.70 23.10
CA ASP A 522 23.68 -1.14 23.80
C ASP A 522 23.97 0.31 24.24
N THR A 523 25.09 0.50 24.95
CA THR A 523 25.65 1.81 25.28
C THR A 523 27.17 1.79 25.11
N ASP A 524 27.84 2.93 25.26
CA ASP A 524 29.31 3.00 25.16
C ASP A 524 30.03 2.19 26.26
N SER A 525 29.33 1.85 27.35
CA SER A 525 29.89 1.14 28.50
C SER A 525 29.23 -0.22 28.78
N LYS A 526 28.15 -0.55 28.07
CA LYS A 526 27.40 -1.79 28.25
C LYS A 526 27.13 -2.46 26.92
N SER A 527 27.28 -3.78 26.94
CA SER A 527 26.82 -4.66 25.88
C SER A 527 25.58 -5.40 26.33
N TYR A 528 24.76 -5.80 25.38
CA TYR A 528 23.55 -6.56 25.59
C TYR A 528 23.65 -7.96 24.97
N SER A 529 22.81 -8.86 25.45
CA SER A 529 22.58 -10.15 24.82
C SER A 529 21.08 -10.32 24.66
N TYR A 530 20.66 -10.58 23.44
CA TYR A 530 19.27 -10.77 23.10
C TYR A 530 18.62 -11.89 23.91
N THR A 531 17.48 -11.57 24.54
CA THR A 531 16.68 -12.52 25.34
C THR A 531 15.31 -12.80 24.76
N GLY A 532 15.00 -12.24 23.57
CA GLY A 532 13.71 -12.44 22.93
C GLY A 532 13.50 -13.87 22.39
N ALA A 533 12.24 -14.20 22.15
CA ALA A 533 11.84 -15.52 21.68
C ALA A 533 12.33 -15.79 20.24
N ALA A 534 12.32 -14.76 19.38
CA ALA A 534 12.63 -14.91 17.98
C ALA A 534 14.03 -15.44 17.66
N GLY A 535 14.15 -15.96 16.44
CA GLY A 535 15.38 -16.45 15.87
C GLY A 535 15.48 -17.96 15.79
N VAL A 536 16.20 -18.42 14.77
CA VAL A 536 16.47 -19.86 14.56
C VAL A 536 17.79 -20.22 15.21
N ASP A 537 17.82 -21.30 15.99
CA ASP A 537 19.06 -21.76 16.64
C ASP A 537 20.15 -22.09 15.63
N VAL A 538 21.32 -21.47 15.78
CA VAL A 538 22.53 -21.72 14.99
C VAL A 538 23.67 -22.26 15.84
N GLY A 539 23.38 -22.73 17.06
CA GLY A 539 24.37 -23.38 17.91
C GLY A 539 24.96 -24.65 17.29
N ASN A 540 24.13 -25.46 16.65
CA ASN A 540 24.57 -26.72 16.06
C ASN A 540 25.22 -26.55 14.67
N PHE A 541 26.21 -27.40 14.37
CA PHE A 541 26.97 -27.35 13.12
C PHE A 541 26.11 -27.52 11.85
N PHE A 542 25.02 -28.28 11.93
CA PHE A 542 24.15 -28.51 10.76
C PHE A 542 23.41 -27.23 10.35
N ASN A 543 22.78 -26.54 11.30
CA ASN A 543 22.12 -25.26 11.03
C ASN A 543 23.14 -24.20 10.58
N ARG A 544 24.34 -24.17 11.16
CA ARG A 544 25.43 -23.31 10.66
C ARG A 544 25.77 -23.60 9.20
N LEU A 545 25.90 -24.87 8.80
CA LEU A 545 26.18 -25.25 7.41
C LEU A 545 25.05 -24.82 6.46
N VAL A 546 23.80 -24.98 6.88
CA VAL A 546 22.62 -24.55 6.12
C VAL A 546 22.64 -23.04 5.92
N PHE A 547 22.78 -22.25 6.98
CA PHE A 547 22.77 -20.79 6.88
C PHE A 547 24.02 -20.23 6.20
N ALA A 548 25.19 -20.85 6.39
CA ALA A 548 26.39 -20.55 5.63
C ALA A 548 26.17 -20.79 4.12
N SER A 549 25.41 -21.83 3.75
CA SER A 549 25.08 -22.10 2.35
C SER A 549 24.02 -21.13 1.82
N LYS A 550 23.02 -20.76 2.64
CA LYS A 550 21.95 -19.80 2.28
C LYS A 550 22.51 -18.42 1.96
N TYR A 551 23.36 -17.90 2.82
CA TYR A 551 23.96 -16.56 2.67
C TYR A 551 25.31 -16.60 1.94
N ALA A 552 25.76 -17.77 1.47
CA ALA A 552 27.07 -17.98 0.87
C ALA A 552 28.22 -17.43 1.74
N GLU A 553 28.10 -17.57 3.06
CA GLU A 553 28.96 -16.91 4.05
C GLU A 553 29.64 -17.92 4.99
N ARG A 554 30.95 -18.06 4.83
CA ARG A 554 31.79 -19.01 5.57
C ARG A 554 31.91 -18.67 7.05
N ASN A 555 31.80 -17.40 7.43
CA ASN A 555 31.96 -16.96 8.80
C ASN A 555 30.87 -17.55 9.72
N ILE A 556 29.67 -17.82 9.19
CA ILE A 556 28.59 -18.52 9.93
C ILE A 556 29.05 -19.92 10.37
N LEU A 557 29.92 -20.58 9.61
CA LEU A 557 30.37 -21.93 9.92
C LEU A 557 31.55 -21.96 10.89
N PHE A 558 32.49 -21.02 10.74
CA PHE A 558 33.80 -21.09 11.41
C PHE A 558 34.02 -20.06 12.52
N SER A 559 33.16 -19.05 12.65
CA SER A 559 33.34 -18.03 13.68
C SER A 559 33.06 -18.58 15.07
N SER A 560 33.98 -18.32 16.01
CA SER A 560 33.84 -18.69 17.42
C SER A 560 32.88 -17.80 18.20
N VAL A 561 32.39 -16.71 17.59
CA VAL A 561 31.41 -15.81 18.21
C VAL A 561 30.02 -16.44 18.28
N ILE A 562 29.77 -17.46 17.46
CA ILE A 562 28.53 -18.24 17.46
C ILE A 562 28.72 -19.40 18.42
N GLY A 563 27.92 -19.44 19.48
CA GLY A 563 27.89 -20.51 20.48
C GLY A 563 26.58 -21.28 20.46
N ASP A 564 26.39 -22.13 21.47
CA ASP A 564 25.25 -23.07 21.54
C ASP A 564 23.90 -22.35 21.71
N GLU A 565 23.88 -21.18 22.34
CA GLU A 565 22.67 -20.36 22.55
C GLU A 565 22.48 -19.27 21.47
N SER A 566 23.35 -19.22 20.45
CA SER A 566 23.24 -18.22 19.40
C SER A 566 22.07 -18.51 18.46
N LYS A 567 21.31 -17.47 18.13
CA LYS A 567 20.20 -17.48 17.20
C LYS A 567 20.49 -16.60 15.99
N ILE A 568 19.96 -16.98 14.83
CA ILE A 568 19.97 -16.12 13.63
C ILE A 568 18.58 -15.51 13.43
N LEU A 569 18.51 -14.18 13.41
CA LEU A 569 17.31 -13.41 13.06
C LEU A 569 17.38 -13.07 11.57
N PHE A 570 16.30 -13.30 10.83
CA PHE A 570 16.16 -12.95 9.41
C PHE A 570 14.69 -12.74 9.07
N ASN A 571 14.42 -12.15 7.90
CA ASN A 571 13.10 -11.58 7.58
C ASN A 571 12.74 -10.53 8.64
N ARG A 572 13.62 -9.54 8.79
CA ARG A 572 13.52 -8.54 9.85
C ARG A 572 12.60 -7.37 9.49
N ASP A 573 12.26 -7.22 8.20
CA ASP A 573 11.26 -6.27 7.75
C ASP A 573 9.85 -6.72 8.22
N PRO A 574 9.12 -5.90 9.00
CA PRO A 574 7.80 -6.26 9.53
C PRO A 574 6.75 -6.59 8.45
N ARG A 575 6.74 -5.84 7.34
CA ARG A 575 5.78 -6.02 6.25
C ARG A 575 6.02 -7.35 5.53
N ASP A 576 7.26 -7.63 5.16
CA ASP A 576 7.66 -8.90 4.55
C ASP A 576 7.37 -10.09 5.48
N ARG A 577 7.54 -9.90 6.80
CA ARG A 577 7.21 -10.90 7.82
C ARG A 577 5.73 -11.26 7.78
N VAL A 578 4.87 -10.24 7.81
CA VAL A 578 3.40 -10.39 7.71
C VAL A 578 3.02 -11.04 6.37
N GLN A 579 3.54 -10.53 5.25
CA GLN A 579 3.25 -11.05 3.91
C GLN A 579 3.66 -12.53 3.74
N LYS A 580 4.70 -12.98 4.45
CA LYS A 580 5.13 -14.39 4.47
C LYS A 580 4.22 -15.28 5.32
N VAL A 581 3.79 -14.83 6.50
CA VAL A 581 2.88 -15.62 7.36
C VAL A 581 1.45 -15.64 6.84
N ALA A 582 1.04 -14.60 6.10
CA ALA A 582 -0.26 -14.49 5.46
C ALA A 582 -0.12 -14.17 3.96
N PRO A 583 0.35 -15.13 3.12
CA PRO A 583 0.56 -14.92 1.67
C PRO A 583 -0.74 -14.73 0.88
N TRP A 584 -1.87 -14.79 1.56
CA TRP A 584 -3.22 -14.60 1.04
C TRP A 584 -3.74 -13.17 1.27
N LEU A 585 -3.09 -12.40 2.15
CA LEU A 585 -3.33 -10.97 2.31
C LEU A 585 -2.45 -10.18 1.34
N THR A 586 -2.94 -9.02 0.92
CA THR A 586 -2.12 -7.97 0.33
C THR A 586 -1.80 -6.97 1.43
N THR A 587 -0.53 -6.82 1.81
CA THR A 587 -0.12 -5.86 2.84
C THR A 587 -0.03 -4.44 2.28
N ASP A 588 -0.46 -3.45 3.05
CA ASP A 588 -0.27 -2.02 2.76
C ASP A 588 1.21 -1.67 2.54
N GLY A 589 1.47 -0.63 1.75
CA GLY A 589 2.80 -0.12 1.46
C GLY A 589 3.49 0.49 2.68
N SER A 590 2.71 1.02 3.62
CA SER A 590 3.19 1.68 4.84
C SER A 590 3.19 0.74 6.05
N THR A 591 4.15 0.97 6.96
CA THR A 591 4.17 0.39 8.30
C THR A 591 4.45 1.50 9.29
N TYR A 592 3.83 1.46 10.47
CA TYR A 592 3.98 2.51 11.46
C TYR A 592 4.26 1.96 12.86
N PRO A 593 5.16 2.62 13.62
CA PRO A 593 5.45 2.23 14.99
C PRO A 593 4.44 2.85 15.96
N ALA A 594 4.04 2.08 16.97
CA ALA A 594 3.25 2.54 18.10
C ALA A 594 3.78 1.92 19.41
N ILE A 595 3.49 2.57 20.53
CA ILE A 595 3.76 2.04 21.87
C ILE A 595 2.46 1.41 22.36
N VAL A 596 2.50 0.13 22.69
CA VAL A 596 1.33 -0.63 23.15
C VAL A 596 1.79 -1.56 24.28
N ASP A 597 1.14 -1.51 25.43
CA ASP A 597 1.41 -2.35 26.59
C ASP A 597 2.91 -2.36 27.01
N GLY A 598 3.57 -1.20 26.98
CA GLY A 598 4.99 -1.08 27.34
C GLY A 598 5.97 -1.52 26.24
N LYS A 599 5.48 -1.90 25.07
CA LYS A 599 6.26 -2.45 23.96
C LYS A 599 6.17 -1.58 22.72
N LEU A 600 7.22 -1.59 21.92
CA LEU A 600 7.19 -1.00 20.58
C LEU A 600 6.69 -2.05 19.59
N VAL A 601 5.57 -1.75 18.92
CA VAL A 601 4.96 -2.63 17.91
C VAL A 601 4.87 -1.90 16.58
N TRP A 602 5.12 -2.64 15.50
CA TRP A 602 4.80 -2.22 14.15
C TRP A 602 3.39 -2.64 13.82
N ILE A 603 2.56 -1.73 13.33
CA ILE A 603 1.21 -2.03 12.85
C ILE A 603 1.24 -1.99 11.32
N ILE A 604 0.63 -3.01 10.70
CA ILE A 604 0.57 -3.22 9.26
C ILE A 604 -0.85 -3.60 8.86
N ASP A 605 -1.37 -2.96 7.82
CA ASP A 605 -2.72 -3.22 7.32
C ASP A 605 -2.71 -4.35 6.29
N GLY A 606 -3.68 -5.26 6.40
CA GLY A 606 -3.80 -6.45 5.57
C GLY A 606 -5.13 -6.51 4.84
N TYR A 607 -5.06 -6.53 3.51
CA TYR A 607 -6.24 -6.53 2.65
C TYR A 607 -6.57 -7.92 2.11
N THR A 608 -7.85 -8.30 2.16
CA THR A 608 -8.36 -9.37 1.30
C THR A 608 -8.73 -8.78 -0.06
N THR A 609 -8.40 -9.48 -1.14
CA THR A 609 -8.67 -9.02 -2.51
C THR A 609 -9.21 -10.14 -3.39
N LEU A 610 -10.05 -9.77 -4.37
CA LEU A 610 -10.50 -10.70 -5.42
C LEU A 610 -10.33 -10.08 -6.80
N ASP A 611 -10.03 -10.93 -7.77
CA ASP A 611 -9.87 -10.54 -9.16
C ASP A 611 -11.23 -10.38 -9.85
N ASN A 612 -12.25 -11.12 -9.40
CA ASN A 612 -13.56 -11.19 -10.05
C ASN A 612 -14.71 -11.07 -9.04
N PHE A 613 -15.22 -9.85 -8.94
CA PHE A 613 -16.53 -9.53 -8.37
C PHE A 613 -17.44 -9.09 -9.54
N PRO A 614 -18.63 -9.70 -9.73
CA PRO A 614 -19.46 -9.43 -10.90
C PRO A 614 -19.92 -7.96 -10.92
N TYR A 615 -19.83 -7.31 -12.07
CA TYR A 615 -20.13 -5.89 -12.33
C TYR A 615 -19.26 -4.86 -11.62
N ALA A 616 -18.40 -5.22 -10.66
CA ALA A 616 -17.55 -4.25 -10.00
C ALA A 616 -16.43 -3.73 -10.94
N GLN A 617 -16.12 -2.44 -10.80
CA GLN A 617 -15.00 -1.81 -11.49
C GLN A 617 -13.69 -2.50 -11.13
N ARG A 618 -12.84 -2.76 -12.14
CA ARG A 618 -11.47 -3.19 -11.89
C ARG A 618 -10.58 -2.00 -11.61
N MET A 619 -9.74 -2.16 -10.59
CA MET A 619 -8.74 -1.19 -10.16
C MET A 619 -7.36 -1.85 -10.17
N SER A 620 -6.41 -1.20 -10.83
CA SER A 620 -4.99 -1.51 -10.69
C SER A 620 -4.53 -0.94 -9.35
N LEU A 621 -4.01 -1.78 -8.46
CA LEU A 621 -3.52 -1.33 -7.16
C LEU A 621 -2.33 -0.38 -7.33
N GLU A 622 -1.40 -0.71 -8.22
CA GLU A 622 -0.23 0.12 -8.54
C GLU A 622 -0.62 1.52 -9.04
N ASP A 623 -1.56 1.62 -9.97
CA ASP A 623 -1.97 2.92 -10.54
C ASP A 623 -2.85 3.73 -9.58
N ALA A 624 -3.68 3.05 -8.78
CA ALA A 624 -4.59 3.70 -7.84
C ALA A 624 -3.87 4.27 -6.61
N THR A 625 -2.76 3.67 -6.19
CA THR A 625 -1.98 4.13 -5.03
C THR A 625 -0.78 5.01 -5.40
N ALA A 626 -0.48 5.19 -6.69
CA ALA A 626 0.60 6.05 -7.14
C ALA A 626 0.36 7.54 -6.81
N ASP A 627 1.33 8.14 -6.10
CA ASP A 627 1.37 9.56 -5.75
C ASP A 627 2.82 10.10 -5.72
N SER A 628 3.00 11.34 -5.24
CA SER A 628 4.30 12.01 -5.16
C SER A 628 5.29 11.35 -4.20
N ILE A 629 4.81 10.70 -3.12
CA ILE A 629 5.65 10.03 -2.11
C ILE A 629 6.06 8.64 -2.61
N GLU A 630 5.13 7.88 -3.19
CA GLU A 630 5.41 6.54 -3.71
C GLU A 630 6.42 6.57 -4.86
N SER A 631 6.42 7.64 -5.67
CA SER A 631 7.37 7.80 -6.78
C SER A 631 8.84 7.92 -6.34
N THR A 632 9.07 8.29 -5.08
CA THR A 632 10.41 8.50 -4.50
C THR A 632 10.80 7.42 -3.48
N THR A 633 9.87 6.53 -3.12
CA THR A 633 10.07 5.49 -2.10
C THR A 633 9.93 4.07 -2.69
N THR A 634 10.31 3.04 -1.91
CA THR A 634 10.19 1.61 -2.33
C THR A 634 8.89 0.97 -1.82
N ARG A 635 7.82 1.76 -1.70
CA ARG A 635 6.54 1.34 -1.08
C ARG A 635 5.52 0.73 -2.07
N ALA A 636 5.83 0.75 -3.37
CA ALA A 636 4.94 0.31 -4.44
C ALA A 636 4.27 -1.06 -4.18
N LEU A 637 2.95 -1.08 -4.36
CA LEU A 637 2.14 -2.30 -4.36
C LEU A 637 2.40 -3.15 -5.61
N PRO A 638 2.14 -4.47 -5.56
CA PRO A 638 2.27 -5.32 -6.73
C PRO A 638 1.32 -4.89 -7.85
N SER A 639 1.81 -4.95 -9.10
CA SER A 639 1.02 -4.75 -10.32
C SER A 639 -0.06 -5.83 -10.44
N ARG A 640 -1.22 -5.57 -9.83
CA ARG A 640 -2.35 -6.49 -9.71
C ARG A 640 -3.65 -5.71 -9.89
N GLU A 641 -4.53 -6.23 -10.73
CA GLU A 641 -5.90 -5.75 -10.86
C GLU A 641 -6.80 -6.48 -9.88
N VAL A 642 -7.61 -5.73 -9.14
CA VAL A 642 -8.62 -6.24 -8.23
C VAL A 642 -9.98 -5.65 -8.57
N SER A 643 -11.06 -6.36 -8.24
CA SER A 643 -12.44 -5.85 -8.31
C SER A 643 -13.15 -5.87 -6.95
N TYR A 644 -12.42 -6.21 -5.89
CA TYR A 644 -12.87 -6.24 -4.50
C TYR A 644 -11.66 -6.02 -3.59
N ILE A 645 -11.84 -5.25 -2.53
CA ILE A 645 -10.84 -5.05 -1.49
C ILE A 645 -11.52 -4.71 -0.14
N ARG A 646 -11.01 -5.29 0.94
CA ARG A 646 -11.41 -4.98 2.32
C ARG A 646 -10.19 -4.89 3.22
N ASN A 647 -10.20 -3.95 4.16
CA ASN A 647 -9.27 -3.91 5.29
C ASN A 647 -9.73 -4.91 6.35
N SER A 648 -9.42 -6.18 6.10
CA SER A 648 -9.97 -7.29 6.89
C SER A 648 -9.10 -7.68 8.08
N VAL A 649 -7.80 -7.38 8.03
CA VAL A 649 -6.84 -7.77 9.07
C VAL A 649 -5.94 -6.60 9.45
N LYS A 650 -5.74 -6.40 10.75
CA LYS A 650 -4.66 -5.58 11.32
C LYS A 650 -3.57 -6.50 11.84
N ALA A 651 -2.36 -6.40 11.31
CA ALA A 651 -1.23 -7.17 11.78
C ALA A 651 -0.34 -6.34 12.70
N THR A 652 0.20 -6.97 13.75
CA THR A 652 1.22 -6.36 14.61
C THR A 652 2.49 -7.20 14.61
N VAL A 653 3.65 -6.55 14.58
CA VAL A 653 4.96 -7.18 14.77
C VAL A 653 5.67 -6.51 15.93
N ASP A 654 5.99 -7.27 16.98
CA ASP A 654 6.80 -6.76 18.09
C ASP A 654 8.21 -6.40 17.59
N ALA A 655 8.65 -5.17 17.81
CA ALA A 655 9.93 -4.68 17.29
C ALA A 655 11.15 -5.38 17.95
N TYR A 656 10.97 -5.94 19.15
CA TYR A 656 12.02 -6.63 19.91
C TYR A 656 12.04 -8.13 19.62
N ASP A 657 10.90 -8.82 19.73
CA ASP A 657 10.82 -10.27 19.59
C ASP A 657 10.23 -10.79 18.28
N GLY A 658 9.82 -9.92 17.36
CA GLY A 658 9.38 -10.31 16.01
C GLY A 658 8.11 -11.16 15.98
N THR A 659 7.39 -11.28 17.11
CA THR A 659 6.12 -11.98 17.19
C THR A 659 5.11 -11.33 16.27
N VAL A 660 4.49 -12.12 15.39
CA VAL A 660 3.45 -11.65 14.48
C VAL A 660 2.08 -12.05 15.02
N LYS A 661 1.17 -11.08 15.13
CA LYS A 661 -0.25 -11.32 15.42
C LYS A 661 -1.09 -10.73 14.31
N LEU A 662 -2.11 -11.47 13.88
CA LEU A 662 -3.07 -11.03 12.86
C LEU A 662 -4.42 -10.89 13.55
N TYR A 663 -4.93 -9.67 13.67
CA TYR A 663 -6.23 -9.39 14.28
C TYR A 663 -7.27 -9.19 13.19
N GLU A 664 -8.42 -9.84 13.34
CA GLU A 664 -9.60 -9.59 12.53
C GLU A 664 -10.09 -8.14 12.71
N GLN A 665 -10.44 -7.49 11.60
CA GLN A 665 -10.97 -6.13 11.58
C GLN A 665 -12.37 -6.05 10.98
N ASP A 666 -12.62 -6.76 9.87
CA ASP A 666 -13.92 -6.89 9.22
C ASP A 666 -14.50 -8.29 9.42
N GLU A 667 -15.34 -8.43 10.46
CA GLU A 667 -16.01 -9.68 10.84
C GLU A 667 -17.03 -10.18 9.80
N ASN A 668 -17.37 -9.35 8.81
CA ASN A 668 -18.36 -9.66 7.80
C ASN A 668 -17.74 -10.06 6.45
N ASP A 669 -16.42 -9.94 6.28
CA ASP A 669 -15.75 -10.25 5.03
C ASP A 669 -15.80 -11.75 4.69
N PRO A 670 -16.53 -12.17 3.63
CA PRO A 670 -16.62 -13.58 3.23
C PRO A 670 -15.28 -14.14 2.74
N VAL A 671 -14.40 -13.27 2.23
CA VAL A 671 -13.07 -13.66 1.75
C VAL A 671 -12.16 -13.99 2.93
N LEU A 672 -12.18 -13.17 3.99
CA LEU A 672 -11.47 -13.46 5.23
C LEU A 672 -11.95 -14.79 5.82
N LYS A 673 -13.26 -15.00 5.94
CA LYS A 673 -13.84 -16.26 6.46
C LYS A 673 -13.38 -17.49 5.68
N ALA A 674 -13.27 -17.38 4.35
CA ALA A 674 -12.73 -18.45 3.53
C ALA A 674 -11.26 -18.73 3.89
N TRP A 675 -10.44 -17.70 4.10
CA TRP A 675 -9.04 -17.84 4.49
C TRP A 675 -8.83 -18.37 5.91
N GLU A 676 -9.67 -17.97 6.87
CA GLU A 676 -9.70 -18.55 8.21
C GLU A 676 -10.07 -20.04 8.16
N GLY A 677 -10.94 -20.44 7.23
CA GLY A 677 -11.23 -21.85 6.95
C GLY A 677 -10.03 -22.63 6.41
N VAL A 678 -9.19 -22.00 5.58
CA VAL A 678 -7.95 -22.60 5.04
C VAL A 678 -6.86 -22.67 6.11
N PHE A 679 -6.73 -21.64 6.94
CA PHE A 679 -5.69 -21.48 7.95
C PHE A 679 -6.33 -21.24 9.34
N PRO A 680 -6.92 -22.27 9.96
CA PRO A 680 -7.60 -22.10 11.25
C PRO A 680 -6.62 -21.69 12.35
N GLY A 681 -7.01 -20.69 13.15
CA GLY A 681 -6.22 -20.20 14.29
C GLY A 681 -5.09 -19.23 13.94
N THR A 682 -4.97 -18.79 12.68
CA THR A 682 -3.97 -17.77 12.30
C THR A 682 -4.43 -16.34 12.50
N VAL A 683 -5.75 -16.13 12.52
CA VAL A 683 -6.37 -14.82 12.75
C VAL A 683 -7.00 -14.83 14.14
N ILE A 684 -6.74 -13.78 14.91
CA ILE A 684 -7.21 -13.55 16.26
C ILE A 684 -8.48 -12.68 16.18
N PRO A 685 -9.56 -13.03 16.90
CA PRO A 685 -10.79 -12.26 16.88
C PRO A 685 -10.59 -10.79 17.27
N LYS A 686 -11.38 -9.90 16.67
CA LYS A 686 -11.35 -8.45 16.94
C LYS A 686 -11.51 -8.10 18.42
N SER A 687 -12.25 -8.93 19.16
CA SER A 687 -12.48 -8.76 20.61
C SER A 687 -11.21 -8.88 21.46
N GLU A 688 -10.14 -9.50 20.95
CA GLU A 688 -8.86 -9.63 21.67
C GLU A 688 -7.90 -8.45 21.42
N VAL A 689 -8.25 -7.51 20.55
CA VAL A 689 -7.50 -6.25 20.38
C VAL A 689 -7.60 -5.44 21.66
N SER A 690 -6.47 -5.11 22.30
CA SER A 690 -6.47 -4.27 23.50
C SER A 690 -6.97 -2.85 23.17
N PRO A 691 -7.58 -2.13 24.14
CA PRO A 691 -8.01 -0.76 23.91
C PRO A 691 -6.87 0.15 23.40
N GLU A 692 -5.70 0.09 24.04
CA GLU A 692 -4.52 0.86 23.62
C GLU A 692 -4.07 0.55 22.18
N LEU A 693 -4.07 -0.74 21.78
CA LEU A 693 -3.76 -1.09 20.38
C LEU A 693 -4.82 -0.55 19.41
N ARG A 694 -6.10 -0.61 19.80
CA ARG A 694 -7.21 -0.14 18.96
C ARG A 694 -7.14 1.37 18.75
N ASP A 695 -6.73 2.12 19.76
CA ASP A 695 -6.56 3.58 19.68
C ASP A 695 -5.45 3.99 18.72
N HIS A 696 -4.50 3.10 18.41
CA HIS A 696 -3.46 3.32 17.39
C HIS A 696 -3.86 2.89 15.97
N PHE A 697 -5.02 2.26 15.78
CA PHE A 697 -5.43 1.89 14.42
C PHE A 697 -5.71 3.12 13.57
N ARG A 698 -5.17 3.09 12.35
CA ARG A 698 -5.35 4.13 11.34
C ARG A 698 -6.22 3.60 10.21
N TYR A 699 -6.98 4.47 9.56
CA TYR A 699 -7.63 4.10 8.31
C TYR A 699 -6.58 3.94 7.21
N PRO A 700 -6.48 2.79 6.53
CA PRO A 700 -5.31 2.49 5.70
C PRO A 700 -5.20 3.41 4.50
N GLU A 701 -3.97 3.83 4.20
CA GLU A 701 -3.70 4.82 3.17
C GLU A 701 -3.96 4.26 1.76
N ASP A 702 -3.48 3.05 1.46
CA ASP A 702 -3.64 2.46 0.12
C ASP A 702 -5.10 2.14 -0.20
N LEU A 703 -5.85 1.61 0.78
CA LEU A 703 -7.29 1.40 0.62
C LEU A 703 -8.02 2.71 0.36
N PHE A 704 -7.70 3.75 1.13
CA PHE A 704 -8.30 5.07 0.95
C PHE A 704 -7.97 5.66 -0.42
N LYS A 705 -6.74 5.49 -0.93
CA LYS A 705 -6.37 5.93 -2.29
C LYS A 705 -7.24 5.23 -3.36
N VAL A 706 -7.44 3.92 -3.26
CA VAL A 706 -8.32 3.15 -4.17
C VAL A 706 -9.77 3.65 -4.08
N GLN A 707 -10.29 3.83 -2.86
CA GLN A 707 -11.65 4.30 -2.62
C GLN A 707 -11.87 5.73 -3.09
N ARG A 708 -10.93 6.63 -2.82
CA ARG A 708 -10.91 8.02 -3.28
C ARG A 708 -10.94 8.07 -4.81
N GLU A 709 -10.11 7.28 -5.47
CA GLU A 709 -10.10 7.19 -6.94
C GLU A 709 -11.46 6.73 -7.48
N LEU A 710 -12.09 5.74 -6.84
CA LEU A 710 -13.44 5.30 -7.21
C LEU A 710 -14.49 6.38 -6.94
N LEU A 711 -14.43 7.07 -5.80
CA LEU A 711 -15.37 8.14 -5.43
C LEU A 711 -15.37 9.28 -6.45
N THR A 712 -14.27 9.50 -7.20
CA THR A 712 -14.25 10.50 -8.28
C THR A 712 -15.35 10.30 -9.32
N LYS A 713 -15.78 9.05 -9.57
CA LYS A 713 -16.84 8.70 -10.53
C LYS A 713 -18.08 8.15 -9.85
N TYR A 714 -17.87 7.26 -8.88
CA TYR A 714 -18.92 6.47 -8.25
C TYR A 714 -19.66 7.21 -7.14
N HIS A 715 -19.43 8.51 -6.93
CA HIS A 715 -20.37 9.35 -6.17
C HIS A 715 -21.63 9.68 -6.99
N VAL A 716 -21.55 9.61 -8.32
CA VAL A 716 -22.69 9.84 -9.22
C VAL A 716 -23.61 8.63 -9.20
N ASN A 717 -24.86 8.84 -8.80
CA ASN A 717 -25.88 7.79 -8.69
C ASN A 717 -26.64 7.54 -10.01
N ASP A 718 -26.89 8.60 -10.79
CA ASP A 718 -27.71 8.51 -11.99
C ASP A 718 -26.91 7.94 -13.17
N PRO A 719 -27.36 6.84 -13.81
CA PRO A 719 -26.62 6.22 -14.90
C PRO A 719 -26.45 7.09 -16.15
N ARG A 720 -27.37 8.03 -16.42
CA ARG A 720 -27.28 8.92 -17.59
C ARG A 720 -26.25 10.01 -17.32
N GLU A 721 -26.27 10.59 -16.13
CA GLU A 721 -25.27 11.55 -15.68
C GLU A 721 -23.88 10.92 -15.69
N PHE A 722 -23.74 9.71 -15.12
CA PHE A 722 -22.51 8.92 -15.13
C PHE A 722 -21.98 8.71 -16.55
N PHE A 723 -22.85 8.40 -17.52
CA PHE A 723 -22.46 8.23 -18.92
C PHE A 723 -21.92 9.52 -19.58
N THR A 724 -22.33 10.70 -19.10
CA THR A 724 -21.90 11.99 -19.66
C THR A 724 -20.61 12.54 -19.06
N ASN A 725 -20.12 11.96 -17.96
CA ASN A 725 -18.89 12.37 -17.23
C ASN A 725 -18.89 13.81 -16.67
N ASN A 726 -20.01 14.55 -16.72
CA ASN A 726 -20.03 15.98 -16.38
C ASN A 726 -19.88 16.25 -14.87
N ALA A 727 -20.32 15.34 -14.03
CA ALA A 727 -20.29 15.49 -12.57
C ALA A 727 -19.07 14.81 -11.92
N PHE A 728 -18.15 14.24 -12.71
CA PHE A 728 -16.99 13.56 -12.14
C PHE A 728 -16.02 14.53 -11.46
N TRP A 729 -15.30 14.02 -10.48
CA TRP A 729 -14.17 14.67 -9.85
C TRP A 729 -12.85 14.07 -10.36
N GLU A 730 -11.75 14.57 -9.83
CA GLU A 730 -10.39 14.10 -10.06
C GLU A 730 -9.56 14.36 -8.80
N VAL A 731 -8.59 13.49 -8.54
CA VAL A 731 -7.60 13.73 -7.48
C VAL A 731 -6.63 14.81 -8.00
N PRO A 732 -6.44 15.93 -7.30
CA PRO A 732 -5.53 16.98 -7.76
C PRO A 732 -4.09 16.46 -7.82
N THR A 733 -3.30 17.05 -8.71
CA THR A 733 -1.84 16.88 -8.70
C THR A 733 -1.26 17.49 -7.43
N ASP A 734 -0.14 16.95 -6.96
CA ASP A 734 0.57 17.50 -5.81
C ASP A 734 1.22 18.85 -6.18
N PRO A 735 0.80 19.98 -5.56
CA PRO A 735 1.37 21.30 -5.87
C PRO A 735 2.83 21.45 -5.45
N THR A 736 3.37 20.58 -4.60
CA THR A 736 4.75 20.66 -4.08
C THR A 736 5.72 19.71 -4.77
N ALA A 737 5.21 18.75 -5.56
CA ALA A 737 6.04 17.75 -6.22
C ALA A 737 6.75 18.28 -7.47
N GLU A 738 7.99 17.83 -7.70
CA GLU A 738 8.72 18.13 -8.95
C GLU A 738 8.04 17.50 -10.17
N ASN A 739 7.47 16.30 -10.01
CA ASN A 739 6.68 15.64 -11.04
C ASN A 739 5.24 16.18 -11.02
N THR A 740 4.94 17.11 -11.91
CA THR A 740 3.63 17.75 -12.03
C THR A 740 2.49 16.83 -12.44
N ALA A 741 2.75 15.56 -12.75
CA ALA A 741 1.73 14.54 -12.99
C ALA A 741 1.42 13.67 -11.76
N ALA A 742 2.22 13.76 -10.69
CA ALA A 742 1.99 12.99 -9.48
C ALA A 742 0.76 13.52 -8.72
N LYS A 743 -0.09 12.61 -8.24
CA LYS A 743 -1.29 12.95 -7.45
C LYS A 743 -0.88 13.40 -6.05
N GLN A 744 -1.66 14.30 -5.44
CA GLN A 744 -1.48 14.66 -4.04
C GLN A 744 -1.79 13.46 -3.12
N PRO A 745 -0.87 13.07 -2.23
CA PRO A 745 -1.11 12.02 -1.26
C PRO A 745 -2.19 12.45 -0.26
N PRO A 746 -3.02 11.52 0.23
CA PRO A 746 -3.88 11.81 1.37
C PRO A 746 -3.01 12.02 2.62
N TYR A 747 -3.56 12.68 3.63
CA TYR A 747 -2.81 12.96 4.86
C TYR A 747 -3.67 12.83 6.10
N TYR A 748 -3.08 12.24 7.14
CA TYR A 748 -3.68 12.15 8.46
C TYR A 748 -3.65 13.51 9.15
N VAL A 749 -4.74 13.83 9.86
CA VAL A 749 -4.86 15.02 10.72
C VAL A 749 -5.73 14.69 11.93
N VAL A 750 -5.42 15.31 13.07
CA VAL A 750 -6.42 15.59 14.10
C VAL A 750 -7.08 16.92 13.76
N ALA A 751 -8.38 16.92 13.52
CA ALA A 751 -9.16 18.13 13.32
C ALA A 751 -10.59 17.92 13.81
N SER A 752 -11.44 18.94 13.69
CA SER A 752 -12.87 18.79 13.99
C SER A 752 -13.49 17.67 13.14
N ASP A 753 -14.29 16.81 13.76
CA ASP A 753 -15.00 15.74 13.09
C ASP A 753 -16.02 16.31 12.10
N ILE A 754 -15.75 16.11 10.81
CA ILE A 754 -16.60 16.61 9.74
C ILE A 754 -17.85 15.76 9.51
N SER A 755 -18.03 14.65 10.24
CA SER A 755 -19.21 13.79 10.16
C SER A 755 -20.44 14.45 10.81
N ASN A 756 -20.20 15.32 11.79
CA ASN A 756 -21.23 16.03 12.54
C ASN A 756 -20.90 17.53 12.64
N GLU A 757 -21.71 18.29 13.37
CA GLU A 757 -21.51 19.74 13.62
C GLU A 757 -20.94 19.99 15.02
N GLU A 758 -20.51 18.93 15.71
CA GLU A 758 -19.88 19.03 17.01
C GLU A 758 -18.38 19.26 16.80
N ASN A 759 -17.83 20.29 17.45
CA ASN A 759 -16.41 20.66 17.35
C ASN A 759 -15.54 19.73 18.23
N GLN A 760 -15.65 18.43 18.02
CA GLN A 760 -14.86 17.40 18.69
C GLN A 760 -13.67 17.02 17.82
N ALA A 761 -12.49 16.89 18.44
CA ALA A 761 -11.29 16.46 17.73
C ALA A 761 -11.39 14.97 17.38
N SER A 762 -11.21 14.64 16.10
CA SER A 762 -11.12 13.27 15.58
C SER A 762 -9.86 13.11 14.74
N PHE A 763 -9.27 11.92 14.78
CA PHE A 763 -8.16 11.56 13.91
C PHE A 763 -8.66 10.93 12.61
N GLN A 764 -8.30 11.56 11.50
CA GLN A 764 -8.89 11.26 10.21
C GLN A 764 -7.88 11.32 9.06
N LEU A 765 -8.09 10.48 8.05
CA LEU A 765 -7.33 10.49 6.80
C LEU A 765 -8.11 11.29 5.76
N THR A 766 -7.49 12.32 5.19
CA THR A 766 -8.23 13.32 4.41
C THR A 766 -7.65 13.51 3.01
N SER A 767 -8.50 13.96 2.08
CA SER A 767 -8.08 14.34 0.74
C SER A 767 -9.05 15.33 0.08
N ALA A 768 -8.48 16.30 -0.63
CA ALA A 768 -9.22 17.18 -1.53
C ALA A 768 -9.46 16.51 -2.90
N LEU A 769 -10.62 16.78 -3.50
CA LEU A 769 -10.98 16.39 -4.87
C LEU A 769 -11.39 17.63 -5.66
N VAL A 770 -10.91 17.73 -6.89
CA VAL A 770 -11.26 18.83 -7.81
C VAL A 770 -12.24 18.37 -8.87
N GLY A 771 -12.94 19.29 -9.53
CA GLY A 771 -13.81 18.92 -10.66
C GLY A 771 -13.01 18.25 -11.80
N TYR A 772 -13.60 17.29 -12.51
CA TYR A 772 -12.90 16.60 -13.61
C TYR A 772 -12.37 17.60 -14.65
N ARG A 773 -11.04 17.58 -14.90
CA ARG A 773 -10.34 18.56 -15.76
C ARG A 773 -10.54 20.03 -15.38
N ARG A 774 -10.77 20.31 -14.10
CA ARG A 774 -10.89 21.66 -13.53
C ARG A 774 -10.07 21.72 -12.25
N GLU A 775 -9.43 22.85 -11.97
CA GLU A 775 -8.64 23.05 -10.74
C GLU A 775 -9.46 23.63 -9.57
N VAL A 776 -10.78 23.61 -9.67
CA VAL A 776 -11.71 24.12 -8.65
C VAL A 776 -12.10 22.96 -7.74
N LEU A 777 -12.14 23.19 -6.43
CA LEU A 777 -12.48 22.18 -5.44
C LEU A 777 -13.93 21.70 -5.64
N GLY A 778 -14.12 20.39 -5.78
CA GLY A 778 -15.43 19.76 -5.94
C GLY A 778 -15.88 18.97 -4.71
N ALA A 779 -14.93 18.42 -3.97
CA ALA A 779 -15.21 17.71 -2.73
C ALA A 779 -14.03 17.70 -1.76
N TYR A 780 -14.34 17.51 -0.48
CA TYR A 780 -13.39 17.15 0.56
C TYR A 780 -13.83 15.82 1.17
N VAL A 781 -12.92 14.85 1.21
CA VAL A 781 -13.19 13.50 1.69
C VAL A 781 -12.40 13.25 2.96
N SER A 782 -13.06 12.77 4.00
CA SER A 782 -12.43 12.34 5.26
C SER A 782 -12.84 10.91 5.60
N ALA A 783 -11.88 10.08 6.00
CA ALA A 783 -12.10 8.75 6.55
C ALA A 783 -11.66 8.71 8.02
N ASP A 784 -12.59 8.36 8.89
CA ASP A 784 -12.38 8.37 10.33
C ASP A 784 -11.51 7.17 10.78
N SER A 785 -10.57 7.43 11.70
CA SER A 785 -9.69 6.41 12.28
C SER A 785 -9.96 6.16 13.76
N ASP A 786 -10.93 6.85 14.36
CA ASP A 786 -11.31 6.66 15.76
C ASP A 786 -12.11 5.40 15.98
N PRO A 787 -11.90 4.68 17.11
CA PRO A 787 -12.47 3.36 17.31
C PRO A 787 -13.99 3.27 17.14
N GLU A 788 -14.72 4.33 17.51
CA GLU A 788 -16.18 4.38 17.46
C GLU A 788 -16.71 4.53 16.02
N ASN A 789 -16.04 5.35 15.21
CA ASN A 789 -16.44 5.69 13.84
C ASN A 789 -15.51 5.11 12.76
N TYR A 790 -14.64 4.18 13.16
CA TYR A 790 -13.57 3.66 12.32
C TYR A 790 -14.04 3.26 10.91
N GLY A 791 -13.45 3.90 9.91
CA GLY A 791 -13.70 3.63 8.50
C GLY A 791 -14.99 4.21 7.93
N LYS A 792 -15.73 5.02 8.68
CA LYS A 792 -16.79 5.88 8.11
C LYS A 792 -16.15 6.98 7.27
N ILE A 793 -16.70 7.19 6.07
CA ILE A 793 -16.21 8.18 5.12
C ILE A 793 -17.24 9.30 5.02
N THR A 794 -16.82 10.53 5.29
CA THR A 794 -17.64 11.72 5.07
C THR A 794 -17.13 12.50 3.87
N VAL A 795 -18.03 12.83 2.95
CA VAL A 795 -17.75 13.63 1.76
C VAL A 795 -18.49 14.96 1.86
N LEU A 796 -17.74 16.05 2.03
CA LEU A 796 -18.25 17.41 1.87
C LEU A 796 -18.32 17.73 0.38
N ARG A 797 -19.52 17.92 -0.14
CA ARG A 797 -19.77 18.22 -1.55
C ARG A 797 -19.88 19.73 -1.73
N LEU A 798 -19.04 20.27 -2.60
CA LEU A 798 -19.09 21.69 -2.96
C LEU A 798 -19.99 21.91 -4.18
N PRO A 799 -20.68 23.06 -4.29
CA PRO A 799 -21.49 23.38 -5.45
C PRO A 799 -20.65 23.49 -6.72
N THR A 800 -21.20 23.06 -7.86
CA THR A 800 -20.46 23.07 -9.14
C THR A 800 -20.29 24.46 -9.75
N ASP A 801 -21.04 25.44 -9.25
CA ASP A 801 -21.12 26.83 -9.67
C ASP A 801 -20.29 27.79 -8.79
N THR A 802 -19.73 27.33 -7.67
CA THR A 802 -18.81 28.13 -6.85
C THR A 802 -17.40 28.14 -7.46
N SER A 803 -16.60 29.13 -7.04
CA SER A 803 -15.19 29.27 -7.46
C SER A 803 -14.21 28.89 -6.36
N THR A 804 -14.60 27.97 -5.46
CA THR A 804 -13.75 27.53 -4.35
C THR A 804 -12.45 26.95 -4.87
N GLN A 805 -11.34 27.56 -4.47
CA GLN A 805 -10.03 27.28 -5.07
C GLN A 805 -9.54 25.86 -4.72
N GLY A 806 -9.08 25.11 -5.71
CA GLY A 806 -8.39 23.83 -5.44
C GLY A 806 -6.95 24.03 -4.96
N PRO A 807 -6.28 22.97 -4.47
CA PRO A 807 -4.90 23.03 -3.96
C PRO A 807 -3.91 23.75 -4.88
N ASN A 808 -3.87 23.40 -6.17
CA ASN A 808 -2.97 24.05 -7.15
C ASN A 808 -3.24 25.55 -7.34
N GLN A 809 -4.50 25.99 -7.25
CA GLN A 809 -4.84 27.41 -7.39
C GLN A 809 -4.38 28.20 -6.17
N VAL A 810 -4.60 27.63 -4.97
CA VAL A 810 -4.14 28.22 -3.72
C VAL A 810 -2.61 28.28 -3.67
N GLN A 811 -1.92 27.21 -4.07
CA GLN A 811 -0.45 27.20 -4.15
C GLN A 811 0.08 28.34 -5.01
N ASN A 812 -0.47 28.47 -6.22
CA ASN A 812 -0.08 29.54 -7.14
C ASN A 812 -0.36 30.91 -6.52
N GLN A 813 -1.49 31.09 -5.85
CA GLN A 813 -1.81 32.35 -5.18
C GLN A 813 -0.84 32.67 -4.04
N MET A 814 -0.56 31.71 -3.16
CA MET A 814 0.37 31.87 -2.04
C MET A 814 1.76 32.24 -2.55
N THR A 815 2.29 31.47 -3.51
CA THR A 815 3.67 31.64 -4.00
C THR A 815 3.88 32.86 -4.90
N THR A 816 2.81 33.37 -5.56
CA THR A 816 2.89 34.57 -6.40
C THR A 816 2.54 35.87 -5.66
N THR A 817 2.06 35.79 -4.42
CA THR A 817 1.85 36.97 -3.58
C THR A 817 3.19 37.69 -3.40
N THR A 818 3.21 39.01 -3.63
CA THR A 818 4.45 39.81 -3.72
C THR A 818 5.37 39.57 -2.53
N ASP A 819 4.86 39.72 -1.30
CA ASP A 819 5.63 39.59 -0.06
C ASP A 819 6.27 38.20 0.09
N VAL A 820 5.54 37.14 -0.30
CA VAL A 820 6.04 35.76 -0.30
C VAL A 820 7.13 35.58 -1.35
N SER A 821 6.86 36.01 -2.59
CA SER A 821 7.78 35.82 -3.72
C SER A 821 9.11 36.57 -3.54
N GLU A 822 9.07 37.79 -3.00
CA GLU A 822 10.25 38.59 -2.71
C GLU A 822 11.07 37.97 -1.56
N SER A 823 10.40 37.57 -0.48
CA SER A 823 11.03 36.95 0.68
C SER A 823 11.69 35.61 0.32
N LEU A 824 10.95 34.69 -0.30
CA LEU A 824 11.49 33.40 -0.72
C LEU A 824 12.55 33.55 -1.81
N GLY A 825 12.44 34.54 -2.68
CA GLY A 825 13.46 34.86 -3.68
C GLY A 825 14.81 35.24 -3.05
N ILE A 826 14.82 35.84 -1.87
CA ILE A 826 16.04 36.12 -1.09
C ILE A 826 16.57 34.83 -0.46
N VAL A 827 15.70 34.05 0.20
CA VAL A 827 16.08 32.79 0.87
C VAL A 827 16.71 31.80 -0.13
N ARG A 828 16.14 31.70 -1.34
CA ARG A 828 16.58 30.81 -2.42
C ARG A 828 17.98 31.09 -2.98
N ARG A 829 18.62 32.22 -2.62
CA ARG A 829 19.99 32.54 -3.08
C ARG A 829 21.05 31.62 -2.47
N GLU A 830 20.85 31.22 -1.22
CA GLU A 830 21.82 30.43 -0.45
C GLU A 830 21.21 29.13 0.10
N ASN A 831 19.88 28.99 0.05
CA ASN A 831 19.16 27.84 0.59
C ASN A 831 18.25 27.20 -0.46
N THR A 832 18.11 25.89 -0.38
CA THR A 832 17.03 25.15 -1.01
C THR A 832 15.78 25.41 -0.18
N VAL A 833 14.70 25.84 -0.83
CA VAL A 833 13.39 26.05 -0.18
C VAL A 833 12.48 24.92 -0.60
N GLU A 834 11.95 24.22 0.40
CA GLU A 834 11.07 23.06 0.26
C GLU A 834 9.72 23.42 0.89
N PHE A 835 8.64 23.21 0.14
CA PHE A 835 7.29 23.41 0.65
C PHE A 835 6.77 22.10 1.23
N GLY A 836 6.25 22.13 2.46
CA GLY A 836 5.54 20.99 3.01
C GLY A 836 4.17 20.80 2.38
N ASN A 837 3.48 19.73 2.74
CA ASN A 837 2.18 19.38 2.24
C ASN A 837 1.16 20.50 2.50
N LEU A 838 0.50 20.96 1.44
CA LEU A 838 -0.60 21.92 1.50
C LEU A 838 -1.84 21.26 2.12
N LEU A 839 -2.09 21.57 3.39
CA LEU A 839 -3.25 21.09 4.14
C LEU A 839 -4.48 21.91 3.76
N THR A 840 -5.56 21.24 3.37
CA THR A 840 -6.88 21.82 3.14
C THR A 840 -7.78 21.42 4.30
N LEU A 841 -8.23 22.38 5.10
CA LEU A 841 -8.95 22.10 6.34
C LEU A 841 -10.32 22.80 6.34
N PRO A 842 -11.43 22.05 6.46
CA PRO A 842 -12.75 22.61 6.70
C PRO A 842 -12.79 23.29 8.08
N VAL A 843 -13.37 24.49 8.12
CA VAL A 843 -13.46 25.33 9.34
C VAL A 843 -14.82 26.01 9.43
N GLY A 844 -15.40 26.00 10.62
CA GLY A 844 -16.76 26.48 10.87
C GLY A 844 -17.80 25.85 9.94
N ASN A 845 -18.93 26.54 9.74
CA ASN A 845 -20.07 26.02 8.96
C ASN A 845 -19.99 26.32 7.45
N GLY A 846 -18.80 26.20 6.84
CA GLY A 846 -18.66 26.39 5.38
C GLY A 846 -17.36 27.02 4.88
N GLY A 847 -16.35 27.25 5.73
CA GLY A 847 -15.07 27.85 5.35
C GLY A 847 -13.99 26.81 5.03
N LEU A 848 -12.97 27.19 4.26
CA LEU A 848 -11.80 26.34 3.99
C LEU A 848 -10.52 27.15 4.20
N ILE A 849 -9.71 26.71 5.15
CA ILE A 849 -8.37 27.26 5.38
C ILE A 849 -7.33 26.35 4.74
N TYR A 850 -6.35 26.96 4.08
CA TYR A 850 -5.22 26.24 3.51
C TYR A 850 -3.96 26.63 4.27
N VAL A 851 -3.18 25.65 4.70
CA VAL A 851 -1.96 25.89 5.47
C VAL A 851 -0.80 25.12 4.87
N GLU A 852 0.33 25.79 4.69
CA GLU A 852 1.54 25.20 4.12
C GLU A 852 2.79 25.64 4.90
N PRO A 853 3.51 24.71 5.56
CA PRO A 853 4.79 25.02 6.17
C PRO A 853 5.89 25.15 5.12
N VAL A 854 6.81 26.11 5.29
CA VAL A 854 7.93 26.35 4.38
C VAL A 854 9.25 26.07 5.08
N TYR A 855 10.04 25.18 4.49
CA TYR A 855 11.33 24.75 5.00
C TYR A 855 12.48 25.33 4.18
N ALA A 856 13.63 25.49 4.83
CA ALA A 856 14.88 25.81 4.15
C ALA A 856 16.05 24.95 4.64
N SER A 857 16.95 24.64 3.73
CA SER A 857 18.22 23.94 4.01
C SER A 857 19.33 24.55 3.14
N ARG A 858 20.60 24.56 3.59
CA ARG A 858 21.67 25.19 2.80
C ARG A 858 21.90 24.42 1.49
N THR A 859 21.94 25.14 0.37
CA THR A 859 22.12 24.53 -0.95
C THR A 859 23.52 23.93 -1.09
N ASN A 860 23.61 22.74 -1.69
CA ASN A 860 24.87 22.00 -1.95
C ASN A 860 25.69 21.63 -0.70
N GLU A 861 25.08 21.61 0.48
CA GLU A 861 25.74 21.14 1.70
C GLU A 861 25.15 19.80 2.14
N ALA A 862 25.96 18.74 2.10
CA ALA A 862 25.51 17.39 2.46
C ALA A 862 25.10 17.24 3.94
N SER A 863 25.56 18.15 4.80
CA SER A 863 25.18 18.22 6.22
C SER A 863 23.99 19.14 6.49
N ALA A 864 23.41 19.79 5.47
CA ALA A 864 22.22 20.60 5.66
C ALA A 864 20.96 19.74 5.76
N TYR A 865 20.03 20.19 6.58
CA TYR A 865 18.76 19.51 6.83
C TYR A 865 17.64 20.56 6.92
N PRO A 866 16.39 20.19 6.59
CA PRO A 866 15.28 21.15 6.55
C PRO A 866 14.94 21.74 7.93
N GLN A 867 14.81 23.06 8.00
CA GLN A 867 14.31 23.79 9.17
C GLN A 867 13.08 24.61 8.77
N LEU A 868 12.06 24.66 9.63
CA LEU A 868 10.86 25.46 9.38
C LEU A 868 11.22 26.95 9.47
N ILE A 869 11.00 27.70 8.39
CA ILE A 869 11.30 29.14 8.36
C ILE A 869 10.05 30.00 8.37
N ARG A 870 8.96 29.54 7.75
CA ARG A 870 7.74 30.33 7.55
C ARG A 870 6.52 29.42 7.46
N VAL A 871 5.35 30.00 7.68
CA VAL A 871 4.05 29.35 7.49
C VAL A 871 3.20 30.22 6.58
N LEU A 872 2.63 29.60 5.55
CA LEU A 872 1.66 30.20 4.64
C LEU A 872 0.25 29.79 5.06
N VAL A 873 -0.66 30.77 5.10
CA VAL A 873 -2.08 30.53 5.37
C VAL A 873 -2.90 31.24 4.29
N SER A 874 -3.90 30.57 3.72
CA SER A 874 -4.83 31.19 2.76
C SER A 874 -6.26 30.94 3.16
N TYR A 875 -7.08 31.98 3.06
CA TYR A 875 -8.52 31.94 3.29
C TYR A 875 -9.20 33.06 2.51
N GLU A 876 -10.26 32.75 1.76
CA GLU A 876 -11.00 33.71 0.93
C GLU A 876 -10.09 34.60 0.04
N GLY A 877 -8.98 34.03 -0.45
CA GLY A 877 -8.01 34.72 -1.28
C GLY A 877 -7.10 35.72 -0.57
N ARG A 878 -7.14 35.81 0.77
CA ARG A 878 -6.12 36.50 1.57
C ARG A 878 -5.01 35.52 1.91
N VAL A 879 -3.76 35.97 1.82
CA VAL A 879 -2.57 35.16 2.13
C VAL A 879 -1.86 35.78 3.33
N GLY A 880 -1.68 34.97 4.38
CA GLY A 880 -0.81 35.23 5.50
C GLY A 880 0.53 34.54 5.31
N TYR A 881 1.61 35.22 5.65
CA TYR A 881 2.97 34.73 5.57
C TYR A 881 3.78 35.28 6.76
N ALA A 882 4.08 34.40 7.70
CA ALA A 882 4.76 34.78 8.94
C ALA A 882 5.72 33.68 9.43
N ALA A 883 6.53 34.01 10.44
CA ALA A 883 7.44 33.05 11.08
C ALA A 883 6.68 32.06 11.98
N THR A 884 5.50 32.44 12.46
CA THR A 884 4.64 31.61 13.31
C THR A 884 3.25 31.43 12.69
N LEU A 885 2.60 30.29 12.98
CA LEU A 885 1.23 30.05 12.55
C LEU A 885 0.22 31.03 13.18
N PRO A 886 0.29 31.37 14.49
CA PRO A 886 -0.58 32.40 15.06
C PRO A 886 -0.52 33.73 14.30
N GLU A 887 0.68 34.23 13.96
CA GLU A 887 0.85 35.48 13.20
C GLU A 887 0.30 35.37 11.78
N ALA A 888 0.52 34.23 11.10
CA ALA A 888 0.02 34.02 9.74
C ALA A 888 -1.53 33.98 9.73
N ILE A 889 -2.15 33.37 10.74
CA ILE A 889 -3.61 33.38 10.93
C ILE A 889 -4.13 34.79 11.23
N GLU A 890 -3.44 35.56 12.07
CA GLU A 890 -3.83 36.94 12.37
C GLU A 890 -3.74 37.87 11.15
N GLN A 891 -2.78 37.66 10.24
CA GLN A 891 -2.70 38.41 8.99
C GLN A 891 -3.92 38.18 8.07
N VAL A 892 -4.53 36.99 8.14
CA VAL A 892 -5.65 36.59 7.28
C VAL A 892 -7.00 36.98 7.89
N PHE A 893 -7.20 36.67 9.17
CA PHE A 893 -8.48 36.83 9.87
C PHE A 893 -8.56 38.09 10.72
N GLY A 894 -7.42 38.65 11.16
CA GLY A 894 -7.34 39.80 12.06
C GLY A 894 -6.89 39.44 13.48
N ALA A 895 -6.63 40.47 14.29
CA ALA A 895 -6.08 40.32 15.63
C ALA A 895 -6.96 39.45 16.54
N GLY A 896 -6.34 38.52 17.25
CA GLY A 896 -7.00 37.61 18.18
C GLY A 896 -7.48 36.28 17.58
N ALA A 897 -7.42 36.10 16.26
CA ALA A 897 -7.75 34.84 15.60
C ALA A 897 -6.74 33.71 15.92
N GLY A 898 -5.47 34.05 16.13
CA GLY A 898 -4.40 33.09 16.42
C GLY A 898 -4.29 32.63 17.88
N ARG A 899 -5.23 33.02 18.77
CA ARG A 899 -5.09 32.79 20.23
C ARG A 899 -5.19 31.34 20.67
N THR A 900 -5.81 30.48 19.88
CA THR A 900 -5.99 29.05 20.19
C THR A 900 -4.99 28.16 19.46
N VAL A 901 -4.04 28.77 18.76
CA VAL A 901 -3.00 28.10 18.00
C VAL A 901 -1.74 28.07 18.87
N THR A 902 -1.08 26.92 18.94
CA THR A 902 0.14 26.75 19.75
C THR A 902 1.26 27.67 19.26
N ALA A 903 1.84 28.45 20.17
CA ALA A 903 2.99 29.30 19.85
C ALA A 903 4.31 28.49 19.88
N PRO A 904 5.35 28.92 19.15
CA PRO A 904 6.66 28.29 19.24
C PRO A 904 7.20 28.30 20.68
N GLY A 905 7.82 27.19 21.10
CA GLY A 905 8.43 27.06 22.43
C GLY A 905 7.45 26.88 23.60
N GLU A 906 6.12 26.89 23.36
CA GLU A 906 5.16 26.39 24.33
C GLU A 906 5.21 24.86 24.34
N THR A 907 5.94 24.31 25.31
CA THR A 907 5.67 22.94 25.78
C THR A 907 4.52 23.03 26.78
N ASP A 908 3.40 22.34 26.49
CA ASP A 908 2.24 22.27 27.38
C ASP A 908 2.69 21.80 28.77
N GLY A 909 2.77 22.75 29.70
CA GLY A 909 3.41 22.58 31.00
C GLY A 909 3.56 23.84 31.85
N SER A 910 3.13 25.02 31.41
CA SER A 910 3.10 26.22 32.28
C SER A 910 1.90 27.14 32.07
N THR A 911 0.69 26.66 32.36
CA THR A 911 -0.43 27.56 32.65
C THR A 911 -0.30 28.10 34.08
N GLN A 912 0.28 29.30 34.23
CA GLN A 912 0.01 30.13 35.41
C GLN A 912 -1.31 30.87 35.16
N PRO A 913 -2.39 30.64 35.95
CA PRO A 913 -3.67 31.27 35.67
C PRO A 913 -3.61 32.78 35.96
N GLY A 914 -3.75 33.59 34.92
CA GLY A 914 -4.03 35.02 35.05
C GLY A 914 -5.42 35.22 35.64
N ALA A 915 -5.48 35.64 36.91
CA ALA A 915 -6.71 35.99 37.59
C ALA A 915 -7.36 37.23 36.94
N VAL A 916 -8.55 37.05 36.40
CA VAL A 916 -9.48 38.14 36.03
C VAL A 916 -10.12 38.66 37.33
N PRO A 917 -10.08 39.97 37.64
CA PRO A 917 -10.83 40.50 38.78
C PRO A 917 -12.29 40.74 38.38
N GLU A 918 -13.18 39.91 38.90
CA GLU A 918 -14.62 40.21 38.97
C GLU A 918 -14.87 41.41 39.89
N THR A 919 -15.79 42.26 39.46
CA THR A 919 -16.28 43.42 40.20
C THR A 919 -17.65 43.12 40.78
N THR A 920 -17.80 43.14 42.11
CA THR A 920 -19.06 43.54 42.77
C THR A 920 -18.80 43.95 44.23
N PRO A 921 -19.53 44.95 44.79
CA PRO A 921 -19.10 45.75 45.93
C PRO A 921 -19.76 45.34 47.25
N SER A 922 -19.08 45.57 48.38
CA SER A 922 -19.79 45.75 49.65
C SER A 922 -19.00 46.65 50.62
N GLU A 923 -19.74 47.60 51.19
CA GLU A 923 -19.35 48.61 52.17
C GLU A 923 -19.00 48.02 53.55
N GLY A 924 -18.19 48.74 54.32
CA GLY A 924 -18.28 48.72 55.80
C GLY A 924 -16.98 48.86 56.61
N GLY A 925 -16.63 50.10 57.00
CA GLY A 925 -16.36 50.44 58.42
C GLY A 925 -14.96 50.27 59.04
N SER A 926 -14.28 51.41 59.25
CA SER A 926 -13.54 51.87 60.47
C SER A 926 -12.18 51.23 60.94
N THR A 927 -11.08 51.93 60.58
CA THR A 927 -9.95 52.54 61.36
C THR A 927 -9.64 52.14 62.84
N PRO A 928 -8.45 52.47 63.44
CA PRO A 928 -7.01 52.43 63.01
C PRO A 928 -5.99 51.95 64.11
N ALA A 929 -4.71 51.69 63.75
CA ALA A 929 -3.48 52.29 64.36
C ALA A 929 -2.16 51.47 64.16
N ASN A 930 -1.28 52.01 63.29
CA ASN A 930 0.21 52.12 63.22
C ASN A 930 1.16 51.28 64.12
N PRO A 931 2.44 51.00 63.70
CA PRO A 931 3.41 52.00 63.19
C PRO A 931 4.22 51.68 61.90
N ALA A 932 4.59 52.77 61.22
CA ALA A 932 5.55 52.99 60.10
C ALA A 932 7.05 52.93 60.54
N PRO A 933 8.08 53.31 59.73
CA PRO A 933 8.23 53.66 58.28
C PRO A 933 9.31 52.79 57.54
N SER A 934 9.58 52.79 56.22
CA SER A 934 9.98 53.85 55.26
C SER A 934 9.91 53.34 53.79
N THR A 935 9.12 53.96 52.89
CA THR A 935 9.47 54.85 51.74
C THR A 935 10.54 54.42 50.71
N GLY A 936 10.12 54.37 49.44
CA GLY A 936 10.86 54.91 48.29
C GLY A 936 10.73 54.11 46.98
N GLY A 937 9.96 54.60 45.97
CA GLY A 937 10.03 53.98 44.64
C GLY A 937 9.20 54.48 43.44
N SER A 938 7.94 54.96 43.54
CA SER A 938 7.08 55.05 42.33
C SER A 938 6.44 56.40 41.95
N THR A 939 6.51 57.47 42.76
CA THR A 939 5.76 58.71 42.43
C THR A 939 6.38 59.57 41.34
N THR A 940 7.68 59.46 41.07
CA THR A 940 8.39 60.32 40.10
C THR A 940 8.23 59.87 38.64
N ARG A 941 8.06 58.56 38.41
CA ARG A 941 7.95 57.99 37.06
C ARG A 941 6.56 58.21 36.48
N ASP A 942 5.52 58.03 37.30
CA ASP A 942 4.12 58.25 36.88
C ASP A 942 3.85 59.71 36.51
N ALA A 943 4.47 60.66 37.24
CA ALA A 943 4.43 62.07 36.91
C ALA A 943 5.15 62.39 35.58
N ALA A 944 6.26 61.71 35.29
CA ALA A 944 7.00 61.90 34.05
C ALA A 944 6.28 61.31 32.83
N VAL A 945 5.61 60.16 32.98
CA VAL A 945 4.76 59.57 31.93
C VAL A 945 3.57 60.47 31.60
N THR A 946 2.94 61.05 32.62
CA THR A 946 1.83 61.99 32.44
C THR A 946 2.30 63.23 31.68
N GLY A 947 3.43 63.83 32.08
CA GLY A 947 4.00 64.99 31.38
C GLY A 947 4.40 64.71 29.93
N LEU A 948 4.85 63.49 29.62
CA LEU A 948 5.15 63.07 28.25
C LEU A 948 3.89 62.98 27.38
N ASN A 949 2.82 62.39 27.90
CA ASN A 949 1.54 62.27 27.19
C ASN A 949 0.89 63.64 26.91
N ASP A 950 1.00 64.57 27.87
CA ASP A 950 0.50 65.94 27.72
C ASP A 950 1.29 66.70 26.63
N ALA A 951 2.62 66.57 26.63
CA ALA A 951 3.46 67.20 25.63
C ALA A 951 3.21 66.63 24.21
N LEU A 952 2.99 65.32 24.09
CA LEU A 952 2.65 64.67 22.82
C LEU A 952 1.30 65.16 22.28
N SER A 953 0.33 65.38 23.17
CA SER A 953 -0.99 65.92 22.82
C SER A 953 -0.92 67.39 22.38
N ALA A 954 -0.04 68.18 23.01
CA ALA A 954 0.23 69.55 22.61
C ALA A 954 0.87 69.64 21.21
N VAL A 955 1.78 68.72 20.87
CA VAL A 955 2.36 68.64 19.52
C VAL A 955 1.30 68.32 18.47
N ARG A 956 0.43 67.34 18.73
CA ARG A 956 -0.68 67.01 17.80
C ARG A 956 -1.63 68.20 17.58
N THR A 957 -1.94 68.92 18.65
CA THR A 957 -2.79 70.13 18.58
C THR A 957 -2.11 71.26 17.80
N ALA A 958 -0.81 71.47 18.00
CA ALA A 958 -0.03 72.47 17.28
C ALA A 958 0.20 72.12 15.79
N GLN A 959 0.30 70.83 15.46
CA GLN A 959 0.33 70.36 14.06
C GLN A 959 -0.99 70.67 13.34
N GLN A 960 -2.12 70.48 14.03
CA GLN A 960 -3.45 70.77 13.47
C GLN A 960 -3.73 72.27 13.30
N SER A 961 -3.11 73.15 14.10
CA SER A 961 -3.29 74.59 13.99
C SER A 961 -2.51 75.23 12.83
N GLY A 962 -1.54 74.50 12.25
CA GLY A 962 -0.69 74.99 11.15
C GLY A 962 0.26 76.14 11.52
N ASN A 963 0.36 76.51 12.81
CA ASN A 963 1.22 77.58 13.28
C ASN A 963 2.61 77.05 13.63
N LEU A 964 3.58 77.29 12.75
CA LEU A 964 4.96 76.80 12.89
C LEU A 964 5.66 77.26 14.18
N ALA A 965 5.31 78.44 14.71
CA ALA A 965 5.89 78.93 15.97
C ALA A 965 5.37 78.12 17.18
N GLN A 966 4.08 77.80 17.20
CA GLN A 966 3.49 76.96 18.24
C GLN A 966 3.97 75.51 18.16
N LEU A 967 4.19 75.00 16.95
CA LEU A 967 4.76 73.67 16.75
C LEU A 967 6.21 73.59 17.28
N GLY A 968 7.02 74.62 17.02
CA GLY A 968 8.38 74.71 17.56
C GLY A 968 8.40 74.64 19.09
N THR A 969 7.57 75.43 19.76
CA THR A 969 7.45 75.42 21.22
C THR A 969 6.91 74.08 21.76
N ALA A 970 5.94 73.46 21.08
CA ALA A 970 5.40 72.17 21.50
C ALA A 970 6.45 71.04 21.39
N LEU A 971 7.29 71.06 20.36
CA LEU A 971 8.39 70.09 20.18
C LEU A 971 9.49 70.28 21.23
N GLU A 972 9.81 71.52 21.61
CA GLU A 972 10.77 71.81 22.67
C GLU A 972 10.27 71.33 24.05
N ASN A 973 8.98 71.49 24.32
CA ASN A 973 8.35 70.96 25.53
C ASN A 973 8.32 69.42 25.55
N LEU A 974 8.12 68.79 24.38
CA LEU A 974 8.20 67.34 24.26
C LEU A 974 9.61 66.82 24.54
N GLN A 975 10.65 67.47 24.01
CA GLN A 975 12.03 67.11 24.31
C GLN A 975 12.32 67.20 25.82
N THR A 976 11.85 68.28 26.47
CA THR A 976 12.00 68.46 27.91
C THR A 976 11.30 67.36 28.72
N ALA A 977 10.12 66.91 28.26
CA ALA A 977 9.37 65.82 28.90
C ALA A 977 10.06 64.45 28.70
N VAL A 978 10.63 64.20 27.52
CA VAL A 978 11.44 63.00 27.24
C VAL A 978 12.68 62.96 28.14
N ASP A 979 13.38 64.09 28.29
CA ASP A 979 14.55 64.17 29.17
C ASP A 979 14.21 64.02 30.66
N ALA A 980 13.01 64.43 31.07
CA ALA A 980 12.49 64.20 32.43
C ALA A 980 12.12 62.73 32.66
N TYR A 981 11.50 62.07 31.67
CA TYR A 981 11.18 60.64 31.71
C TYR A 981 12.44 59.77 31.76
N ASN A 982 13.44 60.07 30.93
CA ASN A 982 14.71 59.34 30.91
C ASN A 982 15.47 59.47 32.24
N ARG A 983 15.45 60.66 32.87
CA ARG A 983 16.03 60.87 34.21
C ARG A 983 15.25 60.19 35.33
N ALA A 984 13.95 59.94 35.15
CA ALA A 984 13.13 59.18 36.10
C ALA A 984 13.32 57.66 35.95
N GLY A 985 13.97 57.20 34.87
CA GLY A 985 14.23 55.79 34.57
C GLY A 985 15.66 55.30 34.79
N SER A 986 16.60 56.20 35.13
CA SER A 986 18.01 55.93 35.41
C SER A 986 18.33 55.84 36.89
#